data_AF-A0A2V9XAL0-F1
#
_entry.id   AF-A0A2V9XAL0-F1
#
_cell.length_a   1.000
_cell.length_b   1.000
_cell.length_c   1.000
_cell.angle_alpha   90.00
_cell.angle_beta   90.00
_cell.angle_gamma   90.00
#
_symmetry.space_group_name_H-M   'P 1'
#
loop_
_entity.id
_entity.type
_entity.pdbx_description
1 polymer ?
#
loop_
_entity_poly.entity_id
_entity_poly.type
_entity_poly.pdbx_seq_one_letter_code
_entity_poly.pdbx_strand_id
1 'polypeptide(L)'
;MGNTTSIKLLLVFAVTFSLASLPGAISNHFMLPSVPLGHAVTSPSQAWYPSGPQMDTFIVNIYQDSPSEFKDLTAATPAIDLSDWRLDPGTQTTIGSNSAYYVTPSITEHGYDELQFMMDNSYWGINMNFGNDPNGLAVRQGVAHLIDINALVEKQPTWSTACAALDPNGFSKCAIESPLPKGSAYHGTTVTTPDPCHWDLLFSETCGTVPYTVGTNPAVPEPVSLPYRLSPASGIGCTLTGGVPTGNCAFPWQRGFGDSDFKAAAKHIGIALNNTYNVGATPTIFVEDANGVLHPETPAGVAAPWPAGVTGTNGGKGVQVFTRSDDPPRFDLGTGLAQELCGIFTGVMSSGCTGFIEYKTGTITSFPGFFTSTTGVTQNWWIYTAAFGSVFPFDSSIFFGYNSRLVSGVPAIQIKNGGLCSNASFPSPAAGDYEYVCNASYDTASQSVEFAPDLATAFSAGTSALNTFGQNEFTVPIATPSDQFGYLSDWNTGVINGDGAGIPNTFTWLNAWTSTPATGTVGCPTSAPLCIRQGFKQPTRSLNPYTATTVWDAYILGNVYDTLNAENPSNSGQLMDWMTYSSTELPNSALGYGQCAAGQHPSATFSCYPSGTVDNFRFQLRTDLYWHDGRPVTGWDVEYSYATGLANGAFFYGGLAPVVCGSTSTCSEGVTVPITGGIRASNIVDVHLSEKGPFTPIGISTDLILPGRYYSSTCGITSANNPVTSGTTTWDTDVAGGFVPDSCMTTNDASSSFDPVAAGIFIGSGPWVCKNLSTSVVGNGCTSSGTGTPPPVAGAITLTRFGVGHVPGSSRTDSYMRSNGNQALDIWTGFTGDQTNDGRVESQFSVCFGHTPAQPLGTNTGPTPGTGCGHWEQGIGANGGPLIIGVIQNGIMNRFIYLNWLSPFNTSTNQLTNLVTFPPAVLYEGQYTMRSSSNGCTSAYTSSGIGGYDC
;
A
#
# COMPACT_ATOMS: atom_id res chain seq x y z
N MET A 1 -18.11 -25.17 61.19
CA MET A 1 -16.75 -24.69 60.86
C MET A 1 -16.59 -24.88 59.36
N GLY A 2 -16.30 -23.90 58.49
CA GLY A 2 -16.18 -22.45 58.65
C GLY A 2 -16.68 -21.79 57.36
N ASN A 3 -17.40 -20.68 57.50
CA ASN A 3 -17.90 -19.84 56.42
C ASN A 3 -17.42 -18.39 56.64
N THR A 4 -16.21 -18.25 57.19
CA THR A 4 -15.64 -17.00 57.69
C THR A 4 -14.74 -16.31 56.67
N THR A 5 -14.41 -16.93 55.53
CA THR A 5 -13.53 -16.36 54.50
C THR A 5 -14.29 -15.54 53.46
N SER A 6 -15.43 -16.01 52.96
CA SER A 6 -16.22 -15.27 51.96
C SER A 6 -16.88 -14.01 52.53
N ILE A 7 -17.34 -14.07 53.80
CA ILE A 7 -17.92 -12.90 54.49
C ILE A 7 -16.85 -11.84 54.77
N LYS A 8 -15.61 -12.25 55.08
CA LYS A 8 -14.49 -11.31 55.25
C LYS A 8 -14.10 -10.64 53.94
N LEU A 9 -14.09 -11.39 52.84
CA LEU A 9 -13.76 -10.83 51.52
C LEU A 9 -14.82 -9.83 51.06
N LEU A 10 -16.11 -10.13 51.26
CA LEU A 10 -17.21 -9.23 50.92
C LEU A 10 -17.22 -7.97 51.79
N LEU A 11 -16.92 -8.09 53.09
CA LEU A 11 -16.80 -6.96 54.00
C LEU A 11 -15.62 -6.06 53.64
N VAL A 12 -14.48 -6.63 53.23
CA VAL A 12 -13.33 -5.85 52.75
C VAL A 12 -13.71 -5.12 51.46
N PHE A 13 -14.33 -5.79 50.49
CA PHE A 13 -14.76 -5.14 49.23
C PHE A 13 -15.76 -4.01 49.46
N ALA A 14 -16.77 -4.23 50.32
CA ALA A 14 -17.78 -3.24 50.63
C ALA A 14 -17.20 -2.02 51.36
N VAL A 15 -16.27 -2.23 52.31
CA VAL A 15 -15.61 -1.13 53.03
C VAL A 15 -14.65 -0.36 52.13
N THR A 16 -13.86 -1.04 51.29
CA THR A 16 -12.89 -0.41 50.39
C THR A 16 -13.57 0.41 49.29
N PHE A 17 -14.66 -0.08 48.69
CA PHE A 17 -15.39 0.70 47.67
C PHE A 17 -16.23 1.83 48.27
N SER A 18 -16.75 1.70 49.49
CA SER A 18 -17.48 2.78 50.18
C SER A 18 -16.56 3.93 50.61
N LEU A 19 -15.27 3.65 50.84
CA LEU A 19 -14.25 4.67 51.16
C LEU A 19 -13.74 5.41 49.91
N ALA A 20 -13.75 4.76 48.75
CA ALA A 20 -13.35 5.36 47.47
C ALA A 20 -14.39 6.35 46.90
N SER A 21 -15.65 6.29 47.34
CA SER A 21 -16.73 7.16 46.88
C SER A 21 -16.92 8.47 47.68
N LEU A 22 -16.06 8.76 48.67
CA LEU A 22 -16.13 10.01 49.45
C LEU A 22 -15.33 11.13 48.76
N PRO A 23 -15.94 12.27 48.38
CA PRO A 23 -15.20 13.39 47.80
C PRO A 23 -14.35 14.09 48.87
N GLY A 24 -13.02 14.10 48.70
CA GLY A 24 -12.12 14.81 49.60
C GLY A 24 -10.66 14.34 49.52
N ALA A 25 -9.78 15.10 50.17
CA ALA A 25 -8.31 15.01 50.11
C ALA A 25 -7.68 13.68 50.56
N ILE A 26 -8.48 12.67 50.95
CA ILE A 26 -8.01 11.34 51.37
C ILE A 26 -7.94 10.37 50.17
N SER A 27 -8.61 10.67 49.04
CA SER A 27 -8.54 9.85 47.82
C SER A 27 -7.17 9.90 47.11
N ASN A 28 -6.39 10.97 47.30
CA ASN A 28 -5.08 11.15 46.66
C ASN A 28 -3.94 10.31 47.26
N HIS A 29 -4.18 9.55 48.34
CA HIS A 29 -3.17 8.70 48.98
C HIS A 29 -3.58 7.22 49.10
N PHE A 30 -4.69 6.82 48.50
CA PHE A 30 -5.14 5.43 48.51
C PHE A 30 -4.59 4.68 47.28
N MET A 31 -3.35 4.18 47.38
CA MET A 31 -2.78 3.26 46.39
C MET A 31 -3.31 1.86 46.66
N LEU A 32 -4.21 1.36 45.81
CA LEU A 32 -4.53 -0.06 45.77
C LEU A 32 -3.27 -0.83 45.35
N PRO A 33 -2.92 -1.96 46.00
CA PRO A 33 -1.85 -2.80 45.49
C PRO A 33 -2.22 -3.26 44.09
N SER A 34 -1.43 -2.83 43.08
CA SER A 34 -1.58 -3.30 41.72
C SER A 34 -1.37 -4.81 41.73
N VAL A 35 -2.42 -5.58 41.48
CA VAL A 35 -2.26 -6.96 41.06
C VAL A 35 -1.69 -6.86 39.65
N PRO A 36 -0.45 -7.30 39.38
CA PRO A 36 0.03 -7.37 38.01
C PRO A 36 -0.78 -8.47 37.34
N LEU A 37 -1.84 -8.08 36.64
CA LEU A 37 -2.31 -8.86 35.51
C LEU A 37 -1.10 -8.92 34.56
N GLY A 38 -0.72 -10.10 34.10
CA GLY A 38 0.34 -10.26 33.11
C GLY A 38 -0.10 -9.57 31.83
N HIS A 39 0.14 -8.26 31.73
CA HIS A 39 -0.12 -7.47 30.55
C HIS A 39 0.98 -7.74 29.55
N ALA A 40 0.60 -7.83 28.28
CA ALA A 40 1.55 -7.83 27.20
C ALA A 40 2.47 -6.61 27.32
N VAL A 41 3.76 -6.74 27.01
CA VAL A 41 4.62 -5.55 26.89
C VAL A 41 4.21 -4.82 25.63
N THR A 42 3.21 -3.94 25.76
CA THR A 42 2.75 -3.06 24.67
C THR A 42 3.95 -2.29 24.14
N SER A 43 4.08 -2.23 22.81
CA SER A 43 5.14 -1.46 22.20
C SER A 43 5.07 0.00 22.65
N PRO A 44 6.21 0.68 22.85
CA PRO A 44 6.22 2.11 23.05
C PRO A 44 5.62 2.83 21.83
N SER A 45 4.89 3.93 22.06
CA SER A 45 4.53 4.85 20.97
C SER A 45 5.81 5.52 20.48
N GLN A 46 6.18 5.27 19.23
CA GLN A 46 7.35 5.86 18.61
C GLN A 46 6.92 7.01 17.70
N ALA A 47 7.61 8.14 17.86
CA ALA A 47 7.48 9.26 16.94
C ALA A 47 8.42 9.03 15.74
N TRP A 48 8.04 9.54 14.58
CA TRP A 48 8.79 9.39 13.34
C TRP A 48 9.52 10.69 12.98
N TYR A 49 10.46 10.63 12.04
CA TYR A 49 11.03 11.83 11.43
C TYR A 49 11.52 11.55 10.00
N PRO A 50 11.42 12.53 9.07
CA PRO A 50 11.65 12.31 7.64
C PRO A 50 13.14 12.34 7.29
N SER A 51 13.86 11.31 7.75
CA SER A 51 15.29 11.19 7.55
C SER A 51 15.70 9.74 7.27
N GLY A 52 16.86 9.58 6.65
CA GLY A 52 17.31 8.38 5.99
C GLY A 52 17.64 7.21 6.93
N PRO A 53 18.06 6.07 6.38
CA PRO A 53 18.24 4.86 7.16
C PRO A 53 19.29 4.99 8.25
N GLN A 54 18.90 4.57 9.44
CA GLN A 54 19.77 4.52 10.61
C GLN A 54 20.65 3.26 10.67
N MET A 55 20.30 2.21 9.91
CA MET A 55 21.07 0.95 9.81
C MET A 55 21.83 0.87 8.47
N ASP A 56 22.90 0.06 8.39
CA ASP A 56 23.71 -0.06 7.18
C ASP A 56 23.09 -0.98 6.12
N THR A 57 22.32 -1.99 6.56
CA THR A 57 21.67 -2.95 5.66
C THR A 57 20.24 -3.24 6.07
N PHE A 58 19.40 -3.46 5.06
CA PHE A 58 18.02 -3.92 5.20
C PHE A 58 17.92 -5.29 4.56
N ILE A 59 17.46 -6.27 5.33
CA ILE A 59 17.36 -7.66 4.91
C ILE A 59 15.90 -8.07 5.01
N VAL A 60 15.41 -8.67 3.94
CA VAL A 60 14.07 -9.24 3.88
C VAL A 60 14.20 -10.74 3.73
N ASN A 61 13.77 -11.50 4.72
CA ASN A 61 13.74 -12.96 4.69
C ASN A 61 12.37 -13.45 4.21
N ILE A 62 12.38 -14.38 3.25
CA ILE A 62 11.16 -14.82 2.56
C ILE A 62 10.66 -16.14 3.13
N TYR A 63 9.44 -16.15 3.67
CA TYR A 63 8.78 -17.34 4.19
C TYR A 63 7.72 -17.87 3.22
N GLN A 64 7.22 -19.06 3.53
CA GLN A 64 6.16 -19.70 2.77
C GLN A 64 4.77 -19.18 3.15
N ASP A 65 4.59 -18.86 4.43
CA ASP A 65 3.34 -18.45 5.05
C ASP A 65 3.63 -17.71 6.38
N SER A 66 2.60 -17.08 6.95
CA SER A 66 2.73 -16.37 8.23
C SER A 66 3.05 -17.26 9.43
N PRO A 67 2.55 -18.51 9.57
CA PRO A 67 2.99 -19.39 10.65
C PRO A 67 4.49 -19.68 10.64
N SER A 68 5.10 -19.84 9.45
CA SER A 68 6.54 -20.07 9.31
C SER A 68 7.37 -18.84 9.70
N GLU A 69 6.90 -17.65 9.34
CA GLU A 69 7.49 -16.38 9.75
C GLU A 69 7.44 -16.21 11.28
N PHE A 70 6.27 -16.37 11.89
CA PHE A 70 6.10 -16.22 13.34
C PHE A 70 6.89 -17.25 14.14
N LYS A 71 7.04 -18.46 13.61
CA LYS A 71 7.90 -19.49 14.19
C LYS A 71 9.37 -19.07 14.22
N ASP A 72 9.85 -18.36 13.21
CA ASP A 72 11.22 -17.84 13.21
C ASP A 72 11.36 -16.62 14.12
N LEU A 73 10.40 -15.69 14.11
CA LEU A 73 10.37 -14.55 15.05
C LEU A 73 10.50 -15.02 16.51
N THR A 74 9.82 -16.12 16.85
CA THR A 74 9.79 -16.67 18.22
C THR A 74 10.87 -17.71 18.51
N ALA A 75 11.79 -17.97 17.57
CA ALA A 75 12.87 -18.92 17.75
C ALA A 75 13.87 -18.43 18.82
N ALA A 76 14.68 -19.35 19.35
CA ALA A 76 15.73 -19.01 20.32
C ALA A 76 16.82 -18.09 19.73
N THR A 77 17.00 -18.15 18.40
CA THR A 77 17.92 -17.32 17.62
C THR A 77 17.18 -16.89 16.34
N PRO A 78 16.31 -15.87 16.42
CA PRO A 78 15.46 -15.50 15.30
C PRO A 78 16.29 -14.96 14.13
N ALA A 79 15.92 -15.31 12.90
CA ALA A 79 16.55 -14.71 11.71
C ALA A 79 15.95 -13.36 11.34
N ILE A 80 14.84 -12.96 11.97
CA ILE A 80 14.13 -11.70 11.74
C ILE A 80 13.96 -10.90 13.04
N ASP A 81 13.87 -9.60 12.88
CA ASP A 81 13.64 -8.61 13.94
C ASP A 81 12.17 -8.19 14.01
N LEU A 82 11.53 -8.04 12.84
CA LEU A 82 10.16 -7.55 12.70
C LEU A 82 9.35 -8.49 11.80
N SER A 83 8.06 -8.59 12.09
CA SER A 83 7.08 -9.27 11.22
C SER A 83 6.47 -8.30 10.20
N ASP A 84 6.07 -8.82 9.03
CA ASP A 84 5.32 -8.03 8.03
C ASP A 84 3.83 -8.36 8.02
N TRP A 85 3.41 -9.37 8.77
CA TRP A 85 2.03 -9.79 8.82
C TRP A 85 1.46 -9.68 10.23
N ARG A 86 0.14 -9.44 10.29
CA ARG A 86 -0.62 -9.40 11.54
C ARG A 86 -0.50 -10.73 12.30
N LEU A 87 -0.22 -10.63 13.59
CA LEU A 87 -0.06 -11.79 14.47
C LEU A 87 -1.36 -12.59 14.58
N ASP A 88 -1.23 -13.93 14.58
CA ASP A 88 -2.34 -14.78 14.98
C ASP A 88 -2.56 -14.74 16.51
N PRO A 89 -3.75 -15.13 17.00
CA PRO A 89 -4.09 -15.03 18.43
C PRO A 89 -3.14 -15.83 19.35
N GLY A 90 -2.67 -16.99 18.88
CA GLY A 90 -1.75 -17.85 19.61
C GLY A 90 -0.36 -17.22 19.73
N THR A 91 0.15 -16.68 18.63
CA THR A 91 1.43 -15.96 18.63
C THR A 91 1.34 -14.69 19.46
N GLN A 92 0.27 -13.89 19.33
CA GLN A 92 0.04 -12.69 20.13
C GLN A 92 0.08 -13.00 21.64
N THR A 93 -0.57 -14.08 22.08
CA THR A 93 -0.53 -14.54 23.48
C THR A 93 0.88 -14.93 23.90
N THR A 94 1.58 -15.67 23.03
CA THR A 94 2.94 -16.18 23.29
C THR A 94 3.93 -15.04 23.45
N ILE A 95 3.98 -14.10 22.50
CA ILE A 95 4.95 -13.00 22.53
C ILE A 95 4.53 -11.88 23.47
N GLY A 96 3.22 -11.64 23.63
CA GLY A 96 2.71 -10.64 24.57
C GLY A 96 3.21 -10.90 25.99
N SER A 97 3.18 -12.17 26.44
CA SER A 97 3.66 -12.54 27.78
C SER A 97 5.19 -12.54 27.97
N ASN A 98 5.97 -12.17 26.95
CA ASN A 98 7.43 -12.27 26.95
C ASN A 98 8.10 -10.90 26.72
N SER A 99 8.92 -10.44 27.67
CA SER A 99 9.60 -9.14 27.60
C SER A 99 10.68 -9.04 26.51
N ALA A 100 11.02 -10.13 25.83
CA ALA A 100 11.92 -10.13 24.67
C ALA A 100 11.25 -9.56 23.40
N TYR A 101 9.94 -9.33 23.43
CA TYR A 101 9.16 -8.87 22.29
C TYR A 101 8.32 -7.65 22.67
N TYR A 102 8.01 -6.85 21.65
CA TYR A 102 6.96 -5.86 21.68
C TYR A 102 5.82 -6.28 20.74
N VAL A 103 4.59 -5.95 21.14
CA VAL A 103 3.39 -6.07 20.30
C VAL A 103 2.84 -4.67 20.10
N THR A 104 2.63 -4.29 18.85
CA THR A 104 2.08 -2.96 18.55
C THR A 104 0.65 -2.79 19.09
N PRO A 105 0.22 -1.54 19.37
CA PRO A 105 -1.20 -1.22 19.38
C PRO A 105 -1.86 -1.66 18.07
N SER A 106 -3.12 -2.07 18.18
CA SER A 106 -3.98 -2.35 17.03
C SER A 106 -4.11 -1.13 16.13
N ILE A 107 -3.93 -1.34 14.84
CA ILE A 107 -4.29 -0.38 13.79
C ILE A 107 -5.44 -0.96 12.97
N THR A 108 -6.24 -0.11 12.35
CA THR A 108 -7.17 -0.57 11.32
C THR A 108 -6.41 -0.62 10.01
N GLU A 109 -6.35 -1.79 9.35
CA GLU A 109 -5.65 -1.91 8.08
C GLU A 109 -6.33 -1.04 7.00
N HIS A 110 -5.55 -0.36 6.15
CA HIS A 110 -6.07 0.23 4.90
C HIS A 110 -6.25 -0.88 3.86
N GLY A 111 -6.98 -1.93 4.21
CA GLY A 111 -7.06 -3.17 3.46
C GLY A 111 -8.33 -3.95 3.76
N TYR A 112 -8.63 -4.92 2.91
CA TYR A 112 -9.73 -5.84 3.13
C TYR A 112 -9.52 -7.17 2.42
N ASP A 113 -10.10 -8.22 3.00
CA ASP A 113 -10.22 -9.55 2.42
C ASP A 113 -11.55 -9.66 1.65
N GLU A 114 -11.56 -10.37 0.51
CA GLU A 114 -12.75 -10.55 -0.33
C GLU A 114 -12.75 -11.84 -1.15
N LEU A 115 -13.89 -12.14 -1.80
CA LEU A 115 -14.02 -13.17 -2.82
C LEU A 115 -14.22 -12.52 -4.20
N GLN A 116 -13.36 -12.82 -5.15
CA GLN A 116 -13.39 -12.23 -6.49
C GLN A 116 -13.87 -13.22 -7.55
N PHE A 117 -14.43 -12.66 -8.63
CA PHE A 117 -14.90 -13.40 -9.81
C PHE A 117 -14.20 -12.90 -11.07
N MET A 118 -13.86 -13.81 -11.98
CA MET A 118 -13.41 -13.46 -13.32
C MET A 118 -14.63 -13.16 -14.19
N MET A 119 -14.88 -11.87 -14.46
CA MET A 119 -16.14 -11.38 -15.05
C MET A 119 -16.32 -11.66 -16.55
N ASP A 120 -15.27 -12.06 -17.26
CA ASP A 120 -15.36 -12.51 -18.66
C ASP A 120 -15.44 -14.05 -18.77
N ASN A 121 -15.40 -14.80 -17.66
CA ASN A 121 -15.45 -16.25 -17.69
C ASN A 121 -16.89 -16.80 -17.69
N SER A 122 -17.00 -18.10 -18.00
CA SER A 122 -18.26 -18.85 -17.94
C SER A 122 -18.32 -19.78 -16.73
N TYR A 123 -19.42 -19.72 -15.99
CA TYR A 123 -19.68 -20.49 -14.77
C TYR A 123 -20.80 -21.47 -15.05
N TRP A 124 -20.45 -22.76 -15.21
CA TRP A 124 -21.40 -23.81 -15.61
C TRP A 124 -22.16 -23.50 -16.91
N GLY A 125 -21.48 -22.82 -17.85
CA GLY A 125 -22.03 -22.36 -19.13
C GLY A 125 -22.84 -21.06 -19.08
N ILE A 126 -22.97 -20.45 -17.89
CA ILE A 126 -23.53 -19.11 -17.73
C ILE A 126 -22.40 -18.10 -17.97
N ASN A 127 -22.60 -17.15 -18.89
CA ASN A 127 -21.61 -16.11 -19.16
C ASN A 127 -21.79 -14.95 -18.16
N MET A 128 -20.70 -14.44 -17.58
CA MET A 128 -20.74 -13.27 -16.70
C MET A 128 -20.83 -11.93 -17.45
N ASN A 129 -20.40 -11.91 -18.72
CA ASN A 129 -20.44 -10.77 -19.65
C ASN A 129 -19.89 -9.48 -19.06
N PHE A 130 -18.66 -9.54 -18.55
CA PHE A 130 -17.96 -8.44 -17.88
C PHE A 130 -18.77 -7.86 -16.69
N GLY A 131 -19.53 -8.71 -16.01
CA GLY A 131 -20.37 -8.37 -14.87
C GLY A 131 -21.81 -7.97 -15.23
N ASN A 132 -22.16 -7.85 -16.50
CA ASN A 132 -23.44 -7.28 -16.96
C ASN A 132 -24.55 -8.30 -17.24
N ASP A 133 -24.26 -9.61 -17.26
CA ASP A 133 -25.30 -10.61 -17.51
C ASP A 133 -26.17 -10.83 -16.26
N PRO A 134 -27.51 -10.72 -16.34
CA PRO A 134 -28.39 -10.94 -15.19
C PRO A 134 -28.33 -12.37 -14.61
N ASN A 135 -28.02 -13.38 -15.43
CA ASN A 135 -27.82 -14.75 -14.95
C ASN A 135 -26.46 -14.90 -14.28
N GLY A 136 -25.45 -14.19 -14.79
CA GLY A 136 -24.16 -14.04 -14.10
C GLY A 136 -24.32 -13.40 -12.72
N LEU A 137 -25.12 -12.33 -12.63
CA LEU A 137 -25.48 -11.70 -11.35
C LEU A 137 -26.12 -12.70 -10.40
N ALA A 138 -27.12 -13.47 -10.85
CA ALA A 138 -27.75 -14.49 -10.00
C ALA A 138 -26.74 -15.52 -9.49
N VAL A 139 -25.75 -15.94 -10.30
CA VAL A 139 -24.67 -16.82 -9.79
C VAL A 139 -23.88 -16.16 -8.65
N ARG A 140 -23.51 -14.88 -8.79
CA ARG A 140 -22.72 -14.16 -7.77
C ARG A 140 -23.53 -13.92 -6.49
N GLN A 141 -24.79 -13.52 -6.60
CA GLN A 141 -25.71 -13.40 -5.46
C GLN A 141 -25.92 -14.75 -4.77
N GLY A 142 -26.03 -15.83 -5.55
CA GLY A 142 -26.11 -17.19 -5.00
C GLY A 142 -24.86 -17.57 -4.22
N VAL A 143 -23.67 -17.21 -4.69
CA VAL A 143 -22.41 -17.40 -3.95
C VAL A 143 -22.37 -16.54 -2.69
N ALA A 144 -22.82 -15.28 -2.74
CA ALA A 144 -22.86 -14.39 -1.58
C ALA A 144 -23.71 -14.96 -0.44
N HIS A 145 -24.87 -15.56 -0.73
CA HIS A 145 -25.70 -16.23 0.27
C HIS A 145 -25.01 -17.41 0.99
N LEU A 146 -24.04 -18.08 0.35
CA LEU A 146 -23.31 -19.17 0.99
C LEU A 146 -22.40 -18.67 2.11
N ILE A 147 -22.07 -17.37 2.14
CA ILE A 147 -21.12 -16.80 3.08
C ILE A 147 -21.87 -16.01 4.15
N ASP A 148 -22.00 -16.56 5.37
CA ASP A 148 -22.37 -15.74 6.53
C ASP A 148 -21.14 -14.96 7.01
N ILE A 149 -20.94 -13.77 6.45
CA ILE A 149 -19.76 -12.92 6.72
C ILE A 149 -19.60 -12.66 8.22
N ASN A 150 -20.70 -12.40 8.93
CA ASN A 150 -20.64 -12.13 10.37
C ASN A 150 -20.25 -13.38 11.16
N ALA A 151 -20.86 -14.53 10.88
CA ALA A 151 -20.48 -15.77 11.54
C ALA A 151 -19.04 -16.18 11.20
N LEU A 152 -18.58 -15.92 9.98
CA LEU A 152 -17.22 -16.16 9.54
C LEU A 152 -16.23 -15.31 10.34
N VAL A 153 -16.42 -13.99 10.39
CA VAL A 153 -15.55 -13.08 11.15
C VAL A 153 -15.57 -13.39 12.65
N GLU A 154 -16.73 -13.74 13.21
CA GLU A 154 -16.87 -14.09 14.64
C GLU A 154 -16.18 -15.41 15.00
N LYS A 155 -16.28 -16.43 14.14
CA LYS A 155 -15.87 -17.80 14.47
C LYS A 155 -14.52 -18.20 13.87
N GLN A 156 -13.99 -17.47 12.90
CA GLN A 156 -12.63 -17.68 12.40
C GLN A 156 -11.63 -17.09 13.41
N PRO A 157 -10.72 -17.89 13.99
CA PRO A 157 -9.91 -17.45 15.13
C PRO A 157 -9.10 -16.18 14.89
N THR A 158 -8.43 -16.06 13.74
CA THR A 158 -7.57 -14.92 13.40
C THR A 158 -8.38 -13.64 13.22
N TRP A 159 -9.46 -13.67 12.45
CA TRP A 159 -10.34 -12.50 12.28
C TRP A 159 -11.05 -12.16 13.58
N SER A 160 -11.56 -13.13 14.35
CA SER A 160 -12.29 -12.84 15.59
C SER A 160 -11.47 -12.04 16.59
N THR A 161 -10.17 -12.35 16.76
CA THR A 161 -9.28 -11.63 17.69
C THR A 161 -8.90 -10.26 17.13
N ALA A 162 -8.58 -10.17 15.83
CA ALA A 162 -8.36 -8.89 15.17
C ALA A 162 -9.56 -7.94 15.38
N CYS A 163 -10.78 -8.48 15.30
CA CYS A 163 -12.00 -7.70 15.36
C CYS A 163 -12.43 -7.30 16.77
N ALA A 164 -12.16 -8.14 17.77
CA ALA A 164 -12.35 -7.78 19.17
C ALA A 164 -11.55 -6.53 19.58
N ALA A 165 -10.41 -6.26 18.92
CA ALA A 165 -9.60 -5.10 19.21
C ALA A 165 -10.21 -3.77 18.72
N LEU A 166 -10.99 -3.79 17.63
CA LEU A 166 -11.68 -2.61 17.08
C LEU A 166 -12.99 -2.27 17.79
N ASP A 167 -13.63 -3.28 18.39
CA ASP A 167 -14.86 -3.08 19.15
C ASP A 167 -14.95 -3.98 20.38
N PRO A 168 -14.70 -3.43 21.58
CA PRO A 168 -14.93 -4.14 22.83
C PRO A 168 -16.39 -4.54 23.04
N ASN A 169 -17.34 -3.98 22.26
CA ASN A 169 -18.78 -4.13 22.42
C ASN A 169 -19.48 -4.95 21.32
N GLY A 170 -18.77 -5.50 20.31
CA GLY A 170 -19.40 -6.36 19.29
C GLY A 170 -18.56 -6.63 18.03
N PHE A 171 -18.48 -7.90 17.61
CA PHE A 171 -17.69 -8.36 16.43
C PHE A 171 -18.19 -7.86 15.06
N SER A 172 -19.30 -7.12 15.00
CA SER A 172 -19.88 -6.51 13.79
C SER A 172 -19.02 -5.40 13.18
N LYS A 173 -17.92 -4.99 13.82
CA LYS A 173 -17.06 -3.88 13.36
C LYS A 173 -15.91 -4.24 12.41
N CYS A 174 -15.73 -5.48 11.98
CA CYS A 174 -14.79 -5.80 10.88
C CYS A 174 -15.46 -6.28 9.59
N ALA A 175 -16.59 -6.99 9.71
CA ALA A 175 -17.33 -7.48 8.56
C ALA A 175 -17.68 -6.31 7.64
N ILE A 176 -17.36 -6.40 6.36
CA ILE A 176 -17.67 -5.37 5.36
C ILE A 176 -18.56 -5.97 4.28
N GLU A 177 -19.38 -5.11 3.69
CA GLU A 177 -20.41 -5.47 2.70
C GLU A 177 -20.16 -4.77 1.37
N SER A 178 -19.10 -3.99 1.30
CA SER A 178 -18.71 -3.20 0.13
C SER A 178 -17.19 -3.05 0.14
N PRO A 179 -16.54 -2.78 -1.00
CA PRO A 179 -15.09 -2.60 -1.09
C PRO A 179 -14.70 -1.23 -0.51
N LEU A 180 -15.00 -1.03 0.78
CA LEU A 180 -14.68 0.15 1.55
C LEU A 180 -14.10 -0.33 2.87
N PRO A 181 -12.78 -0.20 3.08
CA PRO A 181 -12.18 -0.57 4.34
C PRO A 181 -12.80 0.21 5.50
N LYS A 182 -13.01 -0.45 6.63
CA LYS A 182 -13.38 0.29 7.85
C LYS A 182 -12.20 1.15 8.28
N GLY A 183 -12.46 2.34 8.82
CA GLY A 183 -11.39 3.24 9.29
C GLY A 183 -10.67 4.04 8.20
N SER A 184 -11.06 3.94 6.92
CA SER A 184 -10.51 4.71 5.79
C SER A 184 -10.92 6.20 5.80
N ALA A 185 -10.92 6.84 6.97
CA ALA A 185 -11.31 8.22 7.12
C ALA A 185 -10.28 9.14 6.45
N TYR A 186 -10.67 9.86 5.41
CA TYR A 186 -9.82 10.86 4.77
C TYR A 186 -10.07 12.22 5.40
N HIS A 187 -9.01 12.83 5.97
CA HIS A 187 -9.10 14.05 6.80
C HIS A 187 -10.19 13.98 7.90
N GLY A 188 -10.37 12.81 8.52
CA GLY A 188 -11.34 12.59 9.59
C GLY A 188 -12.80 12.50 9.15
N THR A 189 -13.06 12.38 7.84
CA THR A 189 -14.41 12.16 7.28
C THR A 189 -14.48 10.80 6.60
N THR A 190 -15.61 10.11 6.71
CA THR A 190 -15.84 8.77 6.16
C THR A 190 -16.96 8.79 5.12
N VAL A 191 -16.87 7.91 4.11
CA VAL A 191 -17.97 7.62 3.19
C VAL A 191 -19.16 7.09 4.00
N THR A 192 -20.38 7.49 3.64
CA THR A 192 -21.59 6.89 4.22
C THR A 192 -21.72 5.43 3.78
N THR A 193 -21.98 4.55 4.74
CA THR A 193 -22.28 3.14 4.50
C THR A 193 -23.43 2.99 3.50
N PRO A 194 -23.30 2.10 2.49
CA PRO A 194 -24.35 1.91 1.50
C PRO A 194 -25.60 1.24 2.13
N ASP A 195 -26.72 1.29 1.42
CA ASP A 195 -27.98 0.70 1.85
C ASP A 195 -28.21 -0.64 1.12
N PRO A 196 -28.01 -1.79 1.79
CA PRO A 196 -28.10 -3.09 1.16
C PRO A 196 -29.53 -3.57 0.90
N CYS A 197 -30.55 -2.89 1.45
CA CYS A 197 -31.96 -3.34 1.50
C CYS A 197 -32.64 -3.72 0.18
N HIS A 198 -31.99 -3.48 -0.96
CA HIS A 198 -32.49 -3.75 -2.30
C HIS A 198 -31.44 -4.37 -3.23
N TRP A 199 -30.39 -4.97 -2.68
CA TRP A 199 -29.36 -5.61 -3.48
C TRP A 199 -29.84 -6.97 -4.01
N ASP A 200 -30.51 -7.78 -3.18
CA ASP A 200 -31.24 -8.96 -3.64
C ASP A 200 -32.76 -8.70 -3.83
N LEU A 201 -33.21 -8.74 -5.08
CA LEU A 201 -34.62 -8.59 -5.44
C LEU A 201 -35.43 -9.89 -5.32
N LEU A 202 -34.77 -11.05 -5.33
CA LEU A 202 -35.41 -12.37 -5.23
C LEU A 202 -35.63 -12.77 -3.77
N PHE A 203 -34.68 -12.46 -2.89
CA PHE A 203 -34.80 -12.68 -1.46
C PHE A 203 -34.61 -11.37 -0.69
N SER A 204 -35.73 -10.69 -0.43
CA SER A 204 -35.71 -9.43 0.31
C SER A 204 -35.05 -9.61 1.67
N GLU A 205 -34.03 -8.81 1.92
CA GLU A 205 -33.26 -8.82 3.15
C GLU A 205 -34.07 -8.29 4.35
N THR A 206 -33.64 -8.64 5.55
CA THR A 206 -34.29 -8.11 6.77
C THR A 206 -33.82 -6.68 7.02
N CYS A 207 -34.57 -5.70 6.51
CA CYS A 207 -34.27 -4.29 6.71
C CYS A 207 -34.69 -3.79 8.09
N GLY A 208 -33.72 -3.27 8.86
CA GLY A 208 -34.00 -2.54 10.10
C GLY A 208 -34.74 -1.23 9.83
N THR A 209 -35.75 -0.89 10.63
CA THR A 209 -36.62 0.29 10.41
C THR A 209 -36.07 1.62 10.96
N VAL A 210 -34.75 1.84 11.02
CA VAL A 210 -34.20 3.08 11.62
C VAL A 210 -33.75 4.06 10.53
N PRO A 211 -34.36 5.26 10.43
CA PRO A 211 -33.92 6.28 9.48
C PRO A 211 -32.50 6.76 9.82
N TYR A 212 -31.60 6.66 8.85
CA TYR A 212 -30.25 7.23 8.87
C TYR A 212 -30.35 8.74 9.16
N THR A 213 -29.81 9.21 10.29
CA THR A 213 -29.70 10.65 10.57
C THR A 213 -28.24 11.05 10.54
N VAL A 214 -27.90 11.91 9.58
CA VAL A 214 -26.56 12.44 9.34
C VAL A 214 -26.08 13.25 10.54
N GLY A 215 -24.87 12.93 11.01
CA GLY A 215 -24.02 13.85 11.77
C GLY A 215 -24.09 13.74 13.29
N THR A 216 -22.89 13.66 13.88
CA THR A 216 -22.49 14.09 15.24
C THR A 216 -22.42 13.10 16.42
N ASN A 217 -22.50 11.77 16.25
CA ASN A 217 -22.18 10.89 17.40
C ASN A 217 -21.55 9.52 17.02
N PRO A 218 -20.28 9.23 17.40
CA PRO A 218 -19.63 7.94 17.16
C PRO A 218 -20.08 6.79 18.09
N ALA A 219 -21.23 6.92 18.78
CA ALA A 219 -21.66 6.00 19.83
C ALA A 219 -23.03 5.33 19.59
N VAL A 220 -23.62 5.42 18.40
CA VAL A 220 -24.87 4.70 18.07
C VAL A 220 -24.52 3.40 17.34
N PRO A 221 -25.08 2.23 17.72
CA PRO A 221 -24.87 0.99 16.97
C PRO A 221 -25.46 1.17 15.56
N GLU A 222 -24.63 1.00 14.53
CA GLU A 222 -25.06 0.93 13.13
C GLU A 222 -26.20 -0.09 13.01
N PRO A 223 -27.35 0.25 12.39
CA PRO A 223 -28.38 -0.74 12.10
C PRO A 223 -27.86 -1.71 11.04
N VAL A 224 -27.55 -2.93 11.45
CA VAL A 224 -27.09 -4.04 10.59
C VAL A 224 -28.27 -4.57 9.75
N SER A 225 -28.56 -3.93 8.63
CA SER A 225 -29.07 -4.65 7.46
C SER A 225 -27.91 -5.45 6.89
N LEU A 226 -28.11 -6.76 6.68
CA LEU A 226 -27.05 -7.66 6.25
C LEU A 226 -27.38 -8.20 4.86
N PRO A 227 -26.60 -7.82 3.82
CA PRO A 227 -26.86 -8.25 2.47
C PRO A 227 -26.72 -9.75 2.32
N TYR A 228 -27.57 -10.32 1.47
CA TYR A 228 -27.57 -11.76 1.16
C TYR A 228 -27.65 -12.67 2.39
N ARG A 229 -28.34 -12.21 3.46
CA ARG A 229 -28.56 -12.99 4.68
C ARG A 229 -30.02 -13.05 5.08
N LEU A 230 -30.57 -14.26 5.05
CA LEU A 230 -31.94 -14.56 5.47
C LEU A 230 -32.01 -15.11 6.89
N SER A 231 -30.97 -15.81 7.34
CA SER A 231 -30.87 -16.25 8.74
C SER A 231 -29.42 -16.37 9.21
N PRO A 232 -29.14 -16.35 10.53
CA PRO A 232 -27.83 -16.71 11.05
C PRO A 232 -27.44 -18.14 10.70
N ALA A 233 -26.19 -18.35 10.29
CA ALA A 233 -25.65 -19.69 10.08
C ALA A 233 -25.79 -20.52 11.35
N SER A 234 -26.48 -21.66 11.27
CA SER A 234 -26.71 -22.54 12.42
C SER A 234 -25.43 -23.21 12.93
N GLY A 235 -24.36 -23.18 12.13
CA GLY A 235 -23.09 -23.87 12.36
C GLY A 235 -23.21 -25.38 12.17
N ILE A 236 -22.40 -25.93 11.26
CA ILE A 236 -22.20 -27.36 10.97
C ILE A 236 -23.51 -28.16 10.77
N GLY A 237 -24.00 -28.18 9.51
CA GLY A 237 -25.11 -29.02 9.06
C GLY A 237 -24.76 -29.84 7.81
N CYS A 238 -23.92 -30.87 7.96
CA CYS A 238 -23.61 -31.83 6.89
C CYS A 238 -24.63 -32.97 6.74
N THR A 239 -25.81 -32.79 7.34
CA THR A 239 -26.81 -33.83 7.49
C THR A 239 -28.04 -33.41 6.72
N LEU A 240 -28.42 -34.19 5.71
CA LEU A 240 -29.67 -33.98 4.98
C LEU A 240 -30.88 -34.22 5.89
N THR A 241 -32.03 -33.65 5.53
CA THR A 241 -33.33 -33.97 6.14
C THR A 241 -33.55 -35.48 6.07
N GLY A 242 -33.50 -36.14 7.22
CA GLY A 242 -33.47 -37.62 7.33
C GLY A 242 -32.28 -38.18 8.12
N GLY A 243 -31.33 -37.32 8.55
CA GLY A 243 -30.26 -37.73 9.46
C GLY A 243 -29.04 -38.36 8.78
N VAL A 244 -28.93 -38.27 7.45
CA VAL A 244 -27.84 -38.87 6.66
C VAL A 244 -26.67 -37.89 6.57
N PRO A 245 -25.50 -38.18 7.15
CA PRO A 245 -24.29 -37.37 6.98
C PRO A 245 -23.77 -37.51 5.55
N THR A 246 -23.46 -36.38 4.91
CA THR A 246 -23.04 -36.31 3.51
C THR A 246 -21.95 -35.27 3.33
N GLY A 247 -20.71 -35.65 3.70
CA GLY A 247 -19.51 -34.84 3.44
C GLY A 247 -18.84 -34.28 4.70
N ASN A 248 -17.98 -33.30 4.48
CA ASN A 248 -17.15 -32.63 5.49
C ASN A 248 -17.60 -31.17 5.63
N CYS A 249 -18.10 -30.79 6.80
CA CYS A 249 -18.39 -29.41 7.17
C CYS A 249 -17.29 -29.02 8.14
N ALA A 250 -16.21 -28.49 7.59
CA ALA A 250 -14.99 -28.27 8.33
C ALA A 250 -15.08 -27.07 9.27
N PHE A 251 -16.02 -26.14 9.05
CA PHE A 251 -16.00 -24.84 9.73
C PHE A 251 -17.30 -24.46 10.46
N PRO A 252 -17.20 -23.85 11.66
CA PRO A 252 -18.36 -23.46 12.48
C PRO A 252 -19.27 -22.37 11.90
N TRP A 253 -18.84 -21.68 10.85
CA TRP A 253 -19.56 -20.59 10.18
C TRP A 253 -20.28 -21.03 8.90
N GLN A 254 -19.99 -22.25 8.40
CA GLN A 254 -20.59 -22.77 7.18
C GLN A 254 -22.10 -22.95 7.28
N ARG A 255 -22.77 -22.80 6.13
CA ARG A 255 -24.17 -23.08 5.89
C ARG A 255 -24.41 -24.58 5.81
N GLY A 256 -25.44 -25.03 6.52
CA GLY A 256 -25.88 -26.41 6.47
C GLY A 256 -26.93 -26.66 5.38
N PHE A 257 -27.10 -27.93 5.02
CA PHE A 257 -28.25 -28.32 4.20
C PHE A 257 -29.56 -27.89 4.86
N GLY A 258 -30.47 -27.35 4.06
CA GLY A 258 -31.77 -26.90 4.52
C GLY A 258 -31.81 -25.48 5.09
N ASP A 259 -30.65 -24.83 5.32
CA ASP A 259 -30.54 -23.42 5.71
C ASP A 259 -31.23 -22.52 4.65
N SER A 260 -31.85 -21.43 5.10
CA SER A 260 -32.54 -20.49 4.22
C SER A 260 -31.61 -19.89 3.17
N ASP A 261 -30.39 -19.55 3.56
CA ASP A 261 -29.40 -18.94 2.67
C ASP A 261 -28.80 -19.99 1.74
N PHE A 262 -28.59 -21.23 2.21
CA PHE A 262 -28.19 -22.34 1.33
C PHE A 262 -29.25 -22.62 0.24
N LYS A 263 -30.53 -22.52 0.58
CA LYS A 263 -31.64 -22.63 -0.39
C LYS A 263 -31.71 -21.43 -1.32
N ALA A 264 -31.48 -20.22 -0.81
CA ALA A 264 -31.44 -19.01 -1.63
C ALA A 264 -30.32 -19.10 -2.68
N ALA A 265 -29.12 -19.55 -2.25
CA ALA A 265 -28.00 -19.85 -3.13
C ALA A 265 -28.37 -20.83 -4.24
N ALA A 266 -28.94 -21.99 -3.88
CA ALA A 266 -29.41 -22.97 -4.83
C ALA A 266 -30.46 -22.39 -5.79
N LYS A 267 -31.39 -21.57 -5.28
CA LYS A 267 -32.45 -20.97 -6.10
C LYS A 267 -31.90 -20.02 -7.15
N HIS A 268 -31.01 -19.11 -6.74
CA HIS A 268 -30.34 -18.16 -7.61
C HIS A 268 -29.59 -18.88 -8.76
N ILE A 269 -28.77 -19.87 -8.42
CA ILE A 269 -28.04 -20.69 -9.40
C ILE A 269 -29.02 -21.45 -10.30
N GLY A 270 -30.09 -22.03 -9.73
CA GLY A 270 -31.13 -22.73 -10.48
C GLY A 270 -31.86 -21.84 -11.49
N ILE A 271 -32.16 -20.58 -11.14
CA ILE A 271 -32.76 -19.60 -12.06
C ILE A 271 -31.81 -19.30 -13.22
N ALA A 272 -30.52 -19.05 -12.93
CA ALA A 272 -29.52 -18.77 -13.95
C ALA A 272 -29.35 -19.95 -14.94
N LEU A 273 -29.31 -21.18 -14.42
CA LEU A 273 -29.24 -22.40 -15.23
C LEU A 273 -30.52 -22.60 -16.05
N ASN A 274 -31.69 -22.38 -15.46
CA ASN A 274 -32.96 -22.46 -16.17
C ASN A 274 -32.98 -21.48 -17.35
N ASN A 275 -32.62 -20.21 -17.13
CA ASN A 275 -32.59 -19.22 -18.21
C ASN A 275 -31.60 -19.58 -19.32
N THR A 276 -30.48 -20.23 -18.99
CA THR A 276 -29.44 -20.62 -19.94
C THR A 276 -29.80 -21.86 -20.75
N TYR A 277 -30.42 -22.87 -20.14
CA TYR A 277 -30.61 -24.21 -20.74
C TYR A 277 -32.07 -24.58 -21.03
N ASN A 278 -33.06 -23.80 -20.57
CA ASN A 278 -34.48 -24.01 -20.85
C ASN A 278 -34.89 -23.44 -22.23
N VAL A 279 -34.07 -23.67 -23.26
CA VAL A 279 -34.30 -23.21 -24.63
C VAL A 279 -34.32 -24.40 -25.59
N GLY A 280 -35.50 -24.81 -26.08
CA GLY A 280 -35.63 -25.89 -27.07
C GLY A 280 -36.84 -26.83 -26.88
N ALA A 281 -36.85 -27.94 -27.65
CA ALA A 281 -38.00 -28.86 -27.76
C ALA A 281 -38.13 -29.87 -26.60
N THR A 282 -37.09 -30.07 -25.79
CA THR A 282 -37.10 -30.87 -24.55
C THR A 282 -36.33 -30.11 -23.46
N PRO A 283 -36.97 -29.13 -22.80
CA PRO A 283 -36.30 -28.32 -21.80
C PRO A 283 -35.94 -29.14 -20.56
N THR A 284 -34.77 -28.87 -19.98
CA THR A 284 -34.40 -29.34 -18.64
C THR A 284 -34.70 -28.22 -17.66
N ILE A 285 -35.39 -28.54 -16.56
CA ILE A 285 -35.71 -27.61 -15.49
C ILE A 285 -34.84 -27.99 -14.29
N PHE A 286 -34.19 -27.01 -13.69
CA PHE A 286 -33.44 -27.17 -12.46
C PHE A 286 -34.32 -26.77 -11.30
N VAL A 287 -34.47 -27.68 -10.34
CA VAL A 287 -35.28 -27.50 -9.13
C VAL A 287 -34.44 -27.79 -7.90
N GLU A 288 -34.60 -26.97 -6.88
CA GLU A 288 -34.03 -27.19 -5.55
C GLU A 288 -34.93 -28.08 -4.69
N ASP A 289 -34.36 -29.04 -3.97
CA ASP A 289 -35.09 -29.86 -3.01
C ASP A 289 -35.22 -29.18 -1.63
N ALA A 290 -35.85 -29.86 -0.67
CA ALA A 290 -36.03 -29.34 0.70
C ALA A 290 -34.72 -29.10 1.47
N ASN A 291 -33.60 -29.64 0.99
CA ASN A 291 -32.26 -29.45 1.54
C ASN A 291 -31.47 -28.34 0.81
N GLY A 292 -32.01 -27.79 -0.28
CA GLY A 292 -31.30 -26.85 -1.14
C GLY A 292 -30.32 -27.51 -2.11
N VAL A 293 -30.52 -28.79 -2.44
CA VAL A 293 -29.74 -29.48 -3.48
C VAL A 293 -30.44 -29.31 -4.82
N LEU A 294 -29.69 -28.91 -5.85
CA LEU A 294 -30.19 -28.76 -7.22
C LEU A 294 -30.21 -30.10 -7.94
N HIS A 295 -31.33 -30.37 -8.62
CA HIS A 295 -31.48 -31.54 -9.49
C HIS A 295 -32.08 -31.12 -10.84
N PRO A 296 -31.56 -31.65 -11.95
CA PRO A 296 -32.19 -31.50 -13.26
C PRO A 296 -33.38 -32.46 -13.39
N GLU A 297 -34.49 -31.93 -13.88
CA GLU A 297 -35.72 -32.67 -14.15
C GLU A 297 -36.27 -32.30 -15.53
N THR A 298 -37.07 -33.19 -16.09
CA THR A 298 -37.95 -32.86 -17.22
C THR A 298 -39.15 -32.04 -16.71
N PRO A 299 -39.91 -31.35 -17.59
CA PRO A 299 -41.11 -30.63 -17.19
C PRO A 299 -42.20 -31.51 -16.55
N ALA A 300 -42.08 -32.83 -16.70
CA ALA A 300 -42.95 -33.82 -16.07
C ALA A 300 -42.50 -34.23 -14.65
N GLY A 301 -41.45 -33.60 -14.10
CA GLY A 301 -40.90 -33.93 -12.77
C GLY A 301 -40.11 -35.23 -12.73
N VAL A 302 -39.57 -35.67 -13.87
CA VAL A 302 -38.74 -36.88 -13.98
C VAL A 302 -37.28 -36.47 -14.02
N ALA A 303 -36.44 -37.07 -13.18
CA ALA A 303 -35.00 -36.85 -13.15
C ALA A 303 -34.39 -36.90 -14.57
N ALA A 304 -33.62 -35.87 -14.90
CA ALA A 304 -32.91 -35.71 -16.15
C ALA A 304 -31.39 -35.80 -15.91
N PRO A 305 -30.57 -36.02 -16.93
CA PRO A 305 -29.12 -35.84 -16.79
C PRO A 305 -28.77 -34.36 -16.76
N TRP A 306 -27.68 -34.02 -16.06
CA TRP A 306 -27.08 -32.68 -16.15
C TRP A 306 -26.65 -32.36 -17.58
N PRO A 307 -26.91 -31.15 -18.10
CA PRO A 307 -26.38 -30.74 -19.40
C PRO A 307 -24.85 -30.74 -19.40
N ALA A 308 -24.26 -31.03 -20.57
CA ALA A 308 -22.81 -31.05 -20.74
C ALA A 308 -22.15 -29.69 -20.48
N GLY A 309 -22.85 -28.57 -20.70
CA GLY A 309 -22.35 -27.23 -20.38
C GLY A 309 -22.22 -26.96 -18.87
N VAL A 310 -23.03 -27.64 -18.05
CA VAL A 310 -22.98 -27.58 -16.59
C VAL A 310 -21.92 -28.54 -16.05
N THR A 311 -21.87 -29.75 -16.60
CA THR A 311 -20.91 -30.79 -16.23
C THR A 311 -19.70 -30.78 -17.17
N GLY A 312 -18.71 -29.94 -16.86
CA GLY A 312 -17.43 -29.91 -17.59
C GLY A 312 -17.29 -28.81 -18.63
N THR A 313 -17.46 -27.55 -18.24
CA THR A 313 -17.11 -26.39 -19.05
C THR A 313 -15.59 -26.41 -19.38
N ASN A 314 -15.18 -26.00 -20.59
CA ASN A 314 -13.76 -25.90 -21.02
C ASN A 314 -12.95 -27.20 -21.06
N GLY A 315 -13.43 -28.23 -21.78
CA GLY A 315 -12.66 -29.45 -22.01
C GLY A 315 -12.74 -30.46 -20.86
N GLY A 316 -13.84 -30.44 -20.09
CA GLY A 316 -14.12 -31.41 -19.04
C GLY A 316 -13.75 -31.00 -17.62
N LYS A 317 -13.58 -29.69 -17.33
CA LYS A 317 -13.22 -29.17 -16.01
C LYS A 317 -14.38 -28.40 -15.36
N GLY A 318 -14.44 -28.40 -14.03
CA GLY A 318 -15.45 -27.62 -13.28
C GLY A 318 -15.06 -26.16 -13.14
N VAL A 319 -15.93 -25.35 -12.53
CA VAL A 319 -15.60 -23.99 -12.08
C VAL A 319 -14.48 -24.10 -11.03
N GLN A 320 -13.38 -23.37 -11.22
CA GLN A 320 -12.25 -23.45 -10.30
C GLN A 320 -12.41 -22.49 -9.12
N VAL A 321 -12.29 -23.02 -7.90
CA VAL A 321 -12.11 -22.21 -6.68
C VAL A 321 -10.63 -22.22 -6.33
N PHE A 322 -9.96 -21.09 -6.55
CA PHE A 322 -8.58 -20.88 -6.14
C PHE A 322 -8.54 -20.32 -4.72
N THR A 323 -7.93 -21.07 -3.81
CA THR A 323 -7.89 -20.74 -2.39
C THR A 323 -6.45 -20.46 -1.92
N ARG A 324 -6.26 -19.35 -1.21
CA ARG A 324 -4.96 -18.94 -0.65
C ARG A 324 -4.54 -19.88 0.47
N SER A 325 -3.43 -20.60 0.29
CA SER A 325 -2.92 -21.56 1.29
C SER A 325 -1.94 -20.94 2.30
N ASP A 326 -1.44 -19.75 2.00
CA ASP A 326 -0.49 -18.92 2.77
C ASP A 326 -1.19 -17.93 3.71
N ASP A 327 -2.51 -18.05 3.86
CA ASP A 327 -3.33 -17.19 4.70
C ASP A 327 -4.50 -18.00 5.30
N PRO A 328 -4.45 -18.39 6.59
CA PRO A 328 -5.41 -19.31 7.17
C PRO A 328 -6.89 -18.88 7.07
N PRO A 329 -7.26 -17.61 7.31
CA PRO A 329 -8.66 -17.17 7.16
C PRO A 329 -9.20 -17.32 5.75
N ARG A 330 -8.41 -16.91 4.74
CA ARG A 330 -8.79 -17.06 3.32
C ARG A 330 -8.78 -18.53 2.89
N PHE A 331 -7.89 -19.34 3.46
CA PHE A 331 -7.88 -20.78 3.25
C PHE A 331 -9.20 -21.43 3.70
N ASP A 332 -9.63 -21.11 4.92
CA ASP A 332 -10.86 -21.63 5.50
C ASP A 332 -12.08 -21.17 4.68
N LEU A 333 -12.16 -19.87 4.35
CA LEU A 333 -13.22 -19.30 3.51
C LEU A 333 -13.37 -20.07 2.18
N GLY A 334 -12.30 -20.19 1.41
CA GLY A 334 -12.35 -20.84 0.10
C GLY A 334 -12.65 -22.34 0.17
N THR A 335 -12.10 -23.01 1.19
CA THR A 335 -12.39 -24.44 1.44
C THR A 335 -13.87 -24.64 1.77
N GLY A 336 -14.43 -23.76 2.61
CA GLY A 336 -15.80 -23.89 3.05
C GLY A 336 -16.81 -23.59 1.94
N LEU A 337 -16.55 -22.53 1.16
CA LEU A 337 -17.34 -22.19 -0.02
C LEU A 337 -17.34 -23.33 -1.05
N ALA A 338 -16.18 -23.93 -1.32
CA ALA A 338 -16.10 -25.02 -2.29
C ALA A 338 -16.89 -26.26 -1.81
N GLN A 339 -16.88 -26.54 -0.51
CA GLN A 339 -17.72 -27.58 0.11
C GLN A 339 -19.22 -27.31 -0.10
N GLU A 340 -19.67 -26.09 0.15
CA GLU A 340 -21.07 -25.69 0.02
C GLU A 340 -21.55 -25.72 -1.44
N LEU A 341 -20.73 -25.23 -2.38
CA LEU A 341 -21.02 -25.32 -3.81
C LEU A 341 -21.15 -26.77 -4.28
N CYS A 342 -20.27 -27.68 -3.82
CA CYS A 342 -20.44 -29.11 -4.10
C CYS A 342 -21.69 -29.69 -3.46
N GLY A 343 -22.07 -29.21 -2.27
CA GLY A 343 -23.33 -29.52 -1.62
C GLY A 343 -24.52 -29.18 -2.51
N ILE A 344 -24.53 -28.00 -3.14
CA ILE A 344 -25.62 -27.57 -4.05
C ILE A 344 -25.78 -28.55 -5.22
N PHE A 345 -24.69 -28.94 -5.90
CA PHE A 345 -24.78 -29.76 -7.11
C PHE A 345 -24.93 -31.26 -6.87
N THR A 346 -24.40 -31.77 -5.74
CA THR A 346 -24.25 -33.21 -5.52
C THR A 346 -24.94 -33.73 -4.26
N GLY A 347 -25.37 -32.83 -3.38
CA GLY A 347 -25.84 -33.20 -2.04
C GLY A 347 -24.73 -33.72 -1.13
N VAL A 348 -23.46 -33.48 -1.47
CA VAL A 348 -22.29 -33.89 -0.66
C VAL A 348 -21.35 -32.70 -0.47
N MET A 349 -21.09 -32.34 0.79
CA MET A 349 -20.13 -31.30 1.15
C MET A 349 -18.70 -31.80 0.96
N SER A 350 -18.04 -31.39 -0.12
CA SER A 350 -16.67 -31.80 -0.46
C SER A 350 -15.95 -30.62 -1.07
N SER A 351 -14.67 -30.41 -0.73
CA SER A 351 -13.93 -29.25 -1.28
C SER A 351 -13.87 -29.28 -2.81
N GLY A 352 -13.99 -30.44 -3.46
CA GLY A 352 -14.20 -30.53 -4.91
C GLY A 352 -15.16 -31.67 -5.30
N CYS A 353 -15.80 -31.52 -6.46
CA CYS A 353 -16.76 -32.48 -7.00
C CYS A 353 -16.69 -32.51 -8.52
N THR A 354 -16.50 -33.72 -9.05
CA THR A 354 -16.22 -33.98 -10.47
C THR A 354 -17.25 -33.33 -11.38
N GLY A 355 -16.77 -32.54 -12.34
CA GLY A 355 -17.59 -31.89 -13.36
C GLY A 355 -18.21 -30.55 -12.95
N PHE A 356 -18.25 -30.21 -11.66
CA PHE A 356 -18.87 -28.97 -11.16
C PHE A 356 -17.85 -28.00 -10.56
N ILE A 357 -17.03 -28.48 -9.60
CA ILE A 357 -16.06 -27.67 -8.87
C ILE A 357 -14.67 -28.30 -8.93
N GLU A 358 -13.70 -27.53 -9.42
CA GLU A 358 -12.28 -27.84 -9.31
C GLU A 358 -11.68 -27.04 -8.15
N TYR A 359 -11.20 -27.73 -7.12
CA TYR A 359 -10.57 -27.06 -5.98
C TYR A 359 -9.07 -27.00 -6.16
N LYS A 360 -8.54 -25.79 -6.12
CA LYS A 360 -7.11 -25.52 -6.26
C LYS A 360 -6.63 -24.64 -5.13
N THR A 361 -5.50 -25.01 -4.54
CA THR A 361 -4.85 -24.22 -3.50
C THR A 361 -3.50 -23.72 -3.99
N GLY A 362 -3.07 -22.58 -3.46
CA GLY A 362 -1.76 -22.04 -3.77
C GLY A 362 -1.46 -20.74 -3.01
N THR A 363 -0.21 -20.31 -3.09
CA THR A 363 0.23 -19.00 -2.59
C THR A 363 -0.21 -17.89 -3.56
N ILE A 364 -0.11 -16.64 -3.13
CA ILE A 364 -0.40 -15.46 -3.98
C ILE A 364 0.30 -15.50 -5.35
N THR A 365 1.56 -15.92 -5.41
CA THR A 365 2.40 -15.90 -6.60
C THR A 365 2.02 -16.99 -7.59
N SER A 366 1.21 -17.96 -7.16
CA SER A 366 0.67 -19.02 -8.02
C SER A 366 -0.72 -18.71 -8.57
N PHE A 367 -1.34 -17.59 -8.13
CA PHE A 367 -2.60 -17.12 -8.71
C PHE A 367 -2.35 -16.56 -10.12
N PRO A 368 -3.01 -17.09 -11.15
CA PRO A 368 -2.69 -16.72 -12.52
C PRO A 368 -3.35 -15.42 -12.99
N GLY A 369 -4.30 -14.86 -12.22
CA GLY A 369 -5.08 -13.68 -12.62
C GLY A 369 -4.30 -12.36 -12.63
N PHE A 370 -3.22 -12.25 -11.84
CA PHE A 370 -2.39 -11.03 -11.80
C PHE A 370 -1.63 -10.75 -13.10
N PHE A 371 -1.46 -11.74 -13.97
CA PHE A 371 -0.89 -11.54 -15.30
C PHE A 371 -2.02 -11.44 -16.32
N THR A 372 -2.40 -10.22 -16.64
CA THR A 372 -3.34 -9.93 -17.72
C THR A 372 -2.64 -10.03 -19.07
N SER A 373 -3.42 -10.21 -20.14
CA SER A 373 -2.87 -10.29 -21.50
C SER A 373 -2.99 -8.93 -22.18
N THR A 374 -1.95 -8.54 -22.91
CA THR A 374 -1.93 -7.32 -23.74
C THR A 374 -2.52 -7.55 -25.14
N THR A 375 -2.95 -8.78 -25.45
CA THR A 375 -3.43 -9.17 -26.80
C THR A 375 -4.79 -9.87 -26.78
N GLY A 376 -5.30 -10.26 -25.60
CA GLY A 376 -6.63 -10.81 -25.41
C GLY A 376 -7.05 -10.78 -23.94
N VAL A 377 -8.12 -11.47 -23.59
CA VAL A 377 -8.53 -11.70 -22.19
C VAL A 377 -8.09 -13.09 -21.75
N THR A 378 -7.47 -13.19 -20.58
CA THR A 378 -6.95 -14.46 -20.05
C THR A 378 -7.98 -15.11 -19.11
N GLN A 379 -8.74 -16.09 -19.61
CA GLN A 379 -9.81 -16.75 -18.86
C GLN A 379 -9.37 -18.02 -18.09
N ASN A 380 -8.30 -17.91 -17.29
CA ASN A 380 -7.66 -19.07 -16.63
C ASN A 380 -7.96 -19.24 -15.13
N TRP A 381 -8.87 -18.43 -14.58
CA TRP A 381 -9.35 -18.50 -13.21
C TRP A 381 -10.84 -18.14 -13.14
N TRP A 382 -11.51 -18.48 -12.02
CA TRP A 382 -12.94 -18.24 -11.82
C TRP A 382 -13.22 -17.57 -10.48
N ILE A 383 -13.03 -18.30 -9.38
CA ILE A 383 -13.27 -17.77 -8.02
C ILE A 383 -11.93 -17.70 -7.30
N TYR A 384 -11.63 -16.58 -6.65
CA TYR A 384 -10.40 -16.36 -5.92
C TYR A 384 -10.66 -15.75 -4.53
N THR A 385 -10.07 -16.35 -3.48
CA THR A 385 -10.05 -15.74 -2.14
C THR A 385 -8.97 -14.66 -2.08
N ALA A 386 -9.34 -13.43 -2.37
CA ALA A 386 -8.44 -12.31 -2.58
C ALA A 386 -8.27 -11.43 -1.33
N ALA A 387 -7.46 -10.40 -1.48
CA ALA A 387 -7.41 -9.26 -0.58
C ALA A 387 -6.78 -8.09 -1.33
N PHE A 388 -7.21 -6.87 -1.00
CA PHE A 388 -6.52 -5.65 -1.36
C PHE A 388 -5.87 -5.06 -0.11
N GLY A 389 -4.59 -4.69 -0.22
CA GLY A 389 -3.88 -3.94 0.81
C GLY A 389 -3.59 -2.52 0.30
N SER A 390 -3.33 -1.60 1.23
CA SER A 390 -3.00 -0.19 0.93
C SER A 390 -4.03 0.54 0.05
N VAL A 391 -5.32 0.23 0.21
CA VAL A 391 -6.43 0.88 -0.48
C VAL A 391 -6.86 2.18 0.21
N PHE A 392 -5.95 3.15 0.16
CA PHE A 392 -6.17 4.49 0.68
C PHE A 392 -5.79 5.55 -0.38
N PRO A 393 -6.52 6.67 -0.48
CA PRO A 393 -7.82 6.92 0.13
C PRO A 393 -8.91 5.98 -0.43
N PHE A 394 -10.16 6.16 -0.02
CA PHE A 394 -11.22 5.19 -0.33
C PHE A 394 -11.53 5.08 -1.83
N ASP A 395 -11.21 6.10 -2.63
CA ASP A 395 -11.26 6.06 -4.10
C ASP A 395 -10.39 4.94 -4.67
N SER A 396 -9.31 4.54 -4.00
CA SER A 396 -8.46 3.43 -4.45
C SER A 396 -9.20 2.11 -4.57
N SER A 397 -10.13 1.83 -3.67
CA SER A 397 -10.95 0.61 -3.70
C SER A 397 -12.21 0.72 -4.55
N ILE A 398 -12.62 1.93 -4.95
CA ILE A 398 -13.84 2.16 -5.74
C ILE A 398 -13.53 2.46 -7.20
N PHE A 399 -12.52 3.29 -7.46
CA PHE A 399 -12.11 3.68 -8.80
C PHE A 399 -10.96 2.80 -9.30
N PHE A 400 -9.84 2.73 -8.56
CA PHE A 400 -8.65 2.04 -9.08
C PHE A 400 -8.80 0.52 -9.19
N GLY A 401 -9.61 -0.10 -8.33
CA GLY A 401 -9.83 -1.55 -8.33
C GLY A 401 -10.78 -2.09 -9.40
N TYR A 402 -11.81 -1.33 -9.80
CA TYR A 402 -12.94 -1.90 -10.56
C TYR A 402 -13.49 -1.02 -11.69
N ASN A 403 -12.90 0.16 -11.95
CA ASN A 403 -13.33 0.98 -13.08
C ASN A 403 -12.81 0.39 -14.40
N SER A 404 -13.67 0.28 -15.41
CA SER A 404 -13.32 -0.38 -16.68
C SER A 404 -12.27 0.36 -17.51
N ARG A 405 -11.86 1.57 -17.11
CA ARG A 405 -10.67 2.25 -17.65
C ARG A 405 -9.37 1.53 -17.28
N LEU A 406 -9.37 0.74 -16.21
CA LEU A 406 -8.18 0.14 -15.62
C LEU A 406 -8.07 -1.37 -15.90
N VAL A 407 -8.94 -1.92 -16.75
CA VAL A 407 -8.79 -3.26 -17.32
C VAL A 407 -7.64 -3.30 -18.32
N SER A 408 -7.13 -4.51 -18.61
CA SER A 408 -6.27 -4.70 -19.77
C SER A 408 -7.07 -4.54 -21.07
N GLY A 409 -7.04 -3.33 -21.61
CA GLY A 409 -7.89 -2.83 -22.69
C GLY A 409 -7.42 -3.20 -24.08
N VAL A 410 -7.67 -4.44 -24.51
CA VAL A 410 -7.47 -4.81 -25.91
C VAL A 410 -8.60 -4.26 -26.79
N PRO A 411 -8.34 -3.92 -28.08
CA PRO A 411 -9.35 -3.29 -28.92
C PRO A 411 -10.71 -4.02 -28.95
N ALA A 412 -10.71 -5.36 -28.91
CA ALA A 412 -11.92 -6.17 -29.02
C ALA A 412 -12.93 -5.98 -27.86
N ILE A 413 -12.48 -5.56 -26.67
CA ILE A 413 -13.36 -5.39 -25.50
C ILE A 413 -13.79 -3.93 -25.28
N GLN A 414 -13.27 -3.00 -26.08
CA GLN A 414 -13.56 -1.56 -25.97
C GLN A 414 -14.89 -1.20 -26.66
N ILE A 415 -15.66 -0.29 -26.06
CA ILE A 415 -16.96 0.19 -26.57
C ILE A 415 -16.89 0.65 -28.03
N LYS A 416 -15.84 1.38 -28.43
CA LYS A 416 -15.67 1.90 -29.81
C LYS A 416 -15.59 0.79 -30.87
N ASN A 417 -15.28 -0.44 -30.46
CA ASN A 417 -15.18 -1.61 -31.32
C ASN A 417 -16.30 -2.64 -31.05
N GLY A 418 -17.35 -2.26 -30.31
CA GLY A 418 -18.50 -3.12 -29.99
C GLY A 418 -18.36 -3.95 -28.72
N GLY A 419 -17.33 -3.71 -27.90
CA GLY A 419 -17.19 -4.29 -26.57
C GLY A 419 -17.93 -3.49 -25.48
N LEU A 420 -17.62 -3.77 -24.21
CA LEU A 420 -18.30 -3.17 -23.04
C LEU A 420 -17.41 -2.27 -22.19
N CYS A 421 -16.09 -2.41 -22.29
CA CYS A 421 -15.13 -1.70 -21.44
C CYS A 421 -14.78 -0.32 -22.00
N SER A 422 -14.32 0.57 -21.11
CA SER A 422 -13.95 1.94 -21.45
C SER A 422 -13.00 2.02 -22.65
N ASN A 423 -13.20 3.04 -23.48
CA ASN A 423 -12.32 3.35 -24.61
C ASN A 423 -10.93 3.84 -24.19
N ALA A 424 -10.79 4.23 -22.92
CA ALA A 424 -9.55 4.71 -22.31
C ALA A 424 -8.76 3.59 -21.61
N SER A 425 -9.22 2.34 -21.70
CA SER A 425 -8.43 1.18 -21.24
C SER A 425 -7.23 0.94 -22.14
N PHE A 426 -6.12 0.49 -21.56
CA PHE A 426 -4.85 0.23 -22.27
C PHE A 426 -4.44 -1.24 -22.10
N PRO A 427 -3.80 -1.87 -23.11
CA PRO A 427 -3.23 -3.19 -22.94
C PRO A 427 -2.18 -3.20 -21.82
N SER A 428 -2.42 -3.98 -20.78
CA SER A 428 -1.55 -4.07 -19.60
C SER A 428 -1.26 -5.53 -19.24
N PRO A 429 -0.03 -5.87 -18.81
CA PRO A 429 0.29 -7.18 -18.26
C PRO A 429 -0.05 -7.31 -16.76
N ALA A 430 -0.46 -6.22 -16.12
CA ALA A 430 -0.77 -6.13 -14.68
C ALA A 430 -1.82 -5.02 -14.46
N ALA A 431 -3.01 -5.24 -14.99
CA ALA A 431 -4.13 -4.29 -14.87
C ALA A 431 -4.63 -4.17 -13.42
N GLY A 432 -5.15 -3.00 -13.05
CA GLY A 432 -5.79 -2.75 -11.76
C GLY A 432 -7.07 -3.57 -11.60
N ASP A 433 -7.95 -3.45 -12.59
CA ASP A 433 -9.16 -4.27 -12.74
C ASP A 433 -8.82 -5.53 -13.54
N TYR A 434 -8.22 -6.50 -12.87
CA TYR A 434 -7.89 -7.81 -13.47
C TYR A 434 -9.07 -8.78 -13.43
N GLU A 435 -10.14 -8.41 -12.74
CA GLU A 435 -11.44 -9.05 -12.66
C GLU A 435 -12.25 -8.84 -13.96
N TYR A 436 -11.95 -7.78 -14.71
CA TYR A 436 -12.62 -7.34 -15.94
C TYR A 436 -14.05 -6.83 -15.71
N VAL A 437 -14.24 -5.96 -14.71
CA VAL A 437 -15.51 -5.28 -14.46
C VAL A 437 -15.73 -4.20 -15.52
N CYS A 438 -16.72 -4.38 -16.40
CA CYS A 438 -17.04 -3.39 -17.44
C CYS A 438 -18.49 -2.97 -17.40
N ASN A 439 -18.86 -2.20 -16.38
CA ASN A 439 -20.23 -1.73 -16.16
C ASN A 439 -20.32 -0.20 -16.23
N ALA A 440 -21.02 0.32 -17.24
CA ALA A 440 -21.09 1.76 -17.49
C ALA A 440 -21.70 2.58 -16.34
N SER A 441 -22.66 2.01 -15.59
CA SER A 441 -23.27 2.69 -14.44
C SER A 441 -22.27 2.81 -13.29
N TYR A 442 -21.54 1.73 -13.01
CA TYR A 442 -20.48 1.74 -12.02
C TYR A 442 -19.32 2.66 -12.43
N ASP A 443 -18.87 2.60 -13.69
CA ASP A 443 -17.80 3.44 -14.19
C ASP A 443 -18.11 4.93 -14.04
N THR A 444 -19.35 5.32 -14.32
CA THR A 444 -19.82 6.70 -14.16
C THR A 444 -19.81 7.12 -12.68
N ALA A 445 -20.27 6.23 -11.80
CA ALA A 445 -20.33 6.50 -10.37
C ALA A 445 -18.94 6.59 -9.75
N SER A 446 -18.03 5.65 -10.07
CA SER A 446 -16.65 5.65 -9.56
C SER A 446 -15.80 6.77 -10.14
N GLN A 447 -15.97 7.16 -11.41
CA GLN A 447 -15.36 8.39 -11.94
C GLN A 447 -15.82 9.63 -11.18
N SER A 448 -17.10 9.68 -10.78
CA SER A 448 -17.63 10.79 -9.98
C SER A 448 -17.08 10.84 -8.56
N VAL A 449 -16.48 9.75 -8.06
CA VAL A 449 -15.74 9.74 -6.78
C VAL A 449 -14.39 10.41 -6.97
N GLU A 450 -13.62 9.91 -7.94
CA GLU A 450 -12.24 10.32 -8.16
C GLU A 450 -12.13 11.78 -8.63
N PHE A 451 -12.99 12.20 -9.56
CA PHE A 451 -12.95 13.54 -10.17
C PHE A 451 -14.03 14.49 -9.63
N ALA A 452 -14.49 14.25 -8.40
CA ALA A 452 -15.42 15.16 -7.73
C ALA A 452 -14.79 16.55 -7.52
N PRO A 453 -15.56 17.65 -7.51
CA PRO A 453 -15.01 18.99 -7.26
C PRO A 453 -14.53 19.20 -5.82
N ASP A 454 -15.06 18.43 -4.86
CA ASP A 454 -14.69 18.51 -3.45
C ASP A 454 -14.92 17.16 -2.74
N LEU A 455 -14.37 17.05 -1.54
CA LEU A 455 -14.41 15.83 -0.74
C LEU A 455 -15.84 15.42 -0.34
N ALA A 456 -16.73 16.37 -0.05
CA ALA A 456 -18.11 16.07 0.33
C ALA A 456 -18.89 15.44 -0.84
N THR A 457 -18.68 15.95 -2.05
CA THR A 457 -19.26 15.42 -3.28
C THR A 457 -18.67 14.04 -3.60
N ALA A 458 -17.35 13.84 -3.42
CA ALA A 458 -16.70 12.55 -3.57
C ALA A 458 -17.34 11.48 -2.65
N PHE A 459 -17.59 11.82 -1.37
CA PHE A 459 -18.25 10.89 -0.44
C PHE A 459 -19.67 10.53 -0.87
N SER A 460 -20.45 11.50 -1.33
CA SER A 460 -21.82 11.23 -1.83
C SER A 460 -21.80 10.36 -3.09
N ALA A 461 -20.86 10.59 -4.00
CA ALA A 461 -20.65 9.74 -5.18
C ALA A 461 -20.20 8.32 -4.76
N GLY A 462 -19.36 8.23 -3.72
CA GLY A 462 -18.86 6.97 -3.15
C GLY A 462 -20.00 6.06 -2.73
N THR A 463 -20.97 6.58 -1.97
CA THR A 463 -22.16 5.81 -1.57
C THR A 463 -22.97 5.32 -2.77
N SER A 464 -23.09 6.12 -3.85
CA SER A 464 -23.75 5.69 -5.08
C SER A 464 -22.98 4.58 -5.81
N ALA A 465 -21.65 4.68 -5.84
CA ALA A 465 -20.78 3.67 -6.45
C ALA A 465 -20.85 2.35 -5.67
N LEU A 466 -20.79 2.40 -4.34
CA LEU A 466 -20.89 1.23 -3.46
C LEU A 466 -22.28 0.55 -3.55
N ASN A 467 -23.37 1.32 -3.66
CA ASN A 467 -24.70 0.75 -3.91
C ASN A 467 -24.76 0.03 -5.26
N THR A 468 -24.19 0.64 -6.32
CA THR A 468 -24.14 0.00 -7.65
C THR A 468 -23.27 -1.26 -7.61
N PHE A 469 -22.18 -1.23 -6.85
CA PHE A 469 -21.30 -2.37 -6.64
C PHE A 469 -22.05 -3.54 -6.01
N GLY A 470 -22.70 -3.32 -4.85
CA GLY A 470 -23.44 -4.36 -4.14
C GLY A 470 -24.63 -4.91 -4.93
N GLN A 471 -25.38 -4.05 -5.64
CA GLN A 471 -26.47 -4.49 -6.52
C GLN A 471 -26.02 -5.41 -7.67
N ASN A 472 -24.77 -5.28 -8.13
CA ASN A 472 -24.22 -6.12 -9.18
C ASN A 472 -23.31 -7.24 -8.65
N GLU A 473 -23.06 -7.26 -7.33
CA GLU A 473 -22.19 -8.20 -6.63
C GLU A 473 -20.90 -8.50 -7.41
N PHE A 474 -20.10 -7.47 -7.70
CA PHE A 474 -18.88 -7.66 -8.49
C PHE A 474 -17.82 -8.48 -7.73
N THR A 475 -17.75 -8.33 -6.42
CA THR A 475 -17.01 -9.20 -5.52
C THR A 475 -17.86 -9.40 -4.26
N VAL A 476 -17.44 -10.32 -3.39
CA VAL A 476 -18.01 -10.47 -2.05
C VAL A 476 -16.97 -9.98 -1.02
N PRO A 477 -17.03 -8.72 -0.57
CA PRO A 477 -16.20 -8.22 0.53
C PRO A 477 -16.46 -9.02 1.80
N ILE A 478 -15.42 -9.26 2.60
CA ILE A 478 -15.52 -10.12 3.79
C ILE A 478 -15.19 -9.34 5.06
N ALA A 479 -13.95 -8.83 5.17
CA ALA A 479 -13.51 -8.19 6.39
C ALA A 479 -12.41 -7.16 6.16
N THR A 480 -12.46 -6.07 6.92
CA THR A 480 -11.29 -5.24 7.22
C THR A 480 -10.75 -5.67 8.57
N PRO A 481 -9.59 -6.34 8.62
CA PRO A 481 -8.99 -6.76 9.88
C PRO A 481 -8.35 -5.57 10.60
N SER A 482 -8.05 -5.78 11.87
CA SER A 482 -7.13 -4.93 12.62
C SER A 482 -5.83 -5.66 12.87
N ASP A 483 -4.74 -4.93 12.70
CA ASP A 483 -3.43 -5.51 12.68
C ASP A 483 -2.65 -5.14 13.93
N GLN A 484 -2.02 -6.16 14.50
CA GLN A 484 -0.98 -6.03 15.50
C GLN A 484 0.23 -6.80 15.01
N PHE A 485 1.40 -6.20 15.18
CA PHE A 485 2.65 -6.75 14.69
C PHE A 485 3.58 -7.04 15.86
N GLY A 486 4.40 -8.08 15.70
CA GLY A 486 5.40 -8.48 16.68
C GLY A 486 6.80 -8.10 16.21
N TYR A 487 7.63 -7.63 17.13
CA TYR A 487 9.04 -7.37 16.87
C TYR A 487 9.90 -7.49 18.14
N LEU A 488 11.22 -7.65 18.00
CA LEU A 488 12.14 -7.82 19.12
C LEU A 488 12.28 -6.53 19.96
N SER A 489 12.35 -6.66 21.29
CA SER A 489 12.28 -5.52 22.20
C SER A 489 13.54 -4.66 22.31
N ASP A 490 14.64 -5.09 21.71
CA ASP A 490 15.87 -4.31 21.57
C ASP A 490 15.76 -3.19 20.51
N TRP A 491 14.74 -3.23 19.65
CA TRP A 491 14.37 -2.15 18.73
C TRP A 491 13.51 -1.09 19.44
N ASN A 492 14.10 -0.45 20.45
CA ASN A 492 13.41 0.49 21.33
C ASN A 492 13.17 1.89 20.73
N THR A 493 13.70 2.16 19.53
CA THR A 493 13.54 3.45 18.84
C THR A 493 13.21 3.27 17.37
N GLY A 494 12.24 4.06 16.89
CA GLY A 494 12.00 4.25 15.45
C GLY A 494 11.29 3.12 14.71
N VAL A 495 10.71 2.15 15.42
CA VAL A 495 9.71 1.23 14.85
C VAL A 495 8.36 1.95 14.80
N ILE A 496 7.95 2.37 13.60
CA ILE A 496 6.79 3.25 13.42
C ILE A 496 5.56 2.40 13.10
N ASN A 497 4.55 2.43 13.97
CA ASN A 497 3.26 1.79 13.71
C ASN A 497 2.42 2.71 12.83
N GLY A 498 2.55 2.57 11.51
CA GLY A 498 1.97 3.46 10.53
C GLY A 498 0.45 3.32 10.41
N ASP A 499 -0.21 4.43 10.12
CA ASP A 499 -1.65 4.53 9.85
C ASP A 499 -2.02 3.64 8.66
N GLY A 500 -2.85 2.64 8.91
CA GLY A 500 -3.28 1.68 7.88
C GLY A 500 -2.25 0.68 7.37
N ALA A 501 -0.96 0.86 7.66
CA ALA A 501 0.14 0.07 7.10
C ALA A 501 0.90 -0.77 8.14
N GLY A 502 0.85 -0.40 9.42
CA GLY A 502 1.54 -1.14 10.49
C GLY A 502 3.03 -0.85 10.53
N ILE A 503 3.83 -1.80 11.03
CA ILE A 503 5.29 -1.65 11.07
C ILE A 503 6.04 -1.94 9.75
N PRO A 504 5.54 -2.73 8.77
CA PRO A 504 6.22 -2.90 7.48
C PRO A 504 5.99 -1.69 6.57
N ASN A 505 6.62 -0.56 6.91
CA ASN A 505 6.51 0.69 6.16
C ASN A 505 7.87 1.38 5.99
N THR A 506 7.96 2.26 5.00
CA THR A 506 9.18 3.01 4.67
C THR A 506 9.78 3.72 5.88
N PHE A 507 8.97 4.35 6.72
CA PHE A 507 9.47 5.12 7.87
C PHE A 507 10.05 4.24 8.98
N THR A 508 9.53 3.03 9.18
CA THR A 508 10.19 2.03 10.05
C THR A 508 11.57 1.68 9.51
N TRP A 509 11.70 1.36 8.22
CA TRP A 509 13.00 1.01 7.65
C TRP A 509 13.97 2.20 7.59
N LEU A 510 13.46 3.43 7.57
CA LEU A 510 14.26 4.64 7.74
C LEU A 510 14.71 4.85 9.19
N ASN A 511 13.79 4.76 10.15
CA ASN A 511 13.99 5.26 11.51
C ASN A 511 14.35 4.19 12.55
N ALA A 512 14.11 2.91 12.29
CA ALA A 512 14.39 1.86 13.26
C ALA A 512 15.89 1.73 13.51
N TRP A 513 16.28 1.68 14.78
CA TRP A 513 17.68 1.57 15.17
C TRP A 513 17.87 0.83 16.48
N THR A 514 18.99 0.11 16.56
CA THR A 514 19.52 -0.49 17.78
C THR A 514 21.05 -0.52 17.71
N SER A 515 21.71 -0.25 18.84
CA SER A 515 23.16 -0.45 19.00
C SER A 515 23.53 -1.84 19.51
N THR A 516 22.55 -2.62 19.95
CA THR A 516 22.73 -3.95 20.53
C THR A 516 21.66 -4.89 20.01
N PRO A 517 21.73 -5.31 18.72
CA PRO A 517 20.79 -6.28 18.18
C PRO A 517 20.75 -7.54 19.06
N ALA A 518 19.56 -8.01 19.43
CA ALA A 518 19.37 -9.15 20.34
C ALA A 518 20.03 -10.44 19.81
N THR A 519 20.13 -10.56 18.49
CA THR A 519 20.77 -11.68 17.79
C THR A 519 22.22 -11.39 17.38
N GLY A 520 22.77 -10.24 17.80
CA GLY A 520 24.04 -9.73 17.29
C GLY A 520 24.03 -9.62 15.76
N THR A 521 25.15 -9.98 15.12
CA THR A 521 25.32 -9.93 13.66
C THR A 521 24.77 -11.18 12.94
N VAL A 522 24.03 -12.06 13.63
CA VAL A 522 23.53 -13.31 13.04
C VAL A 522 22.53 -12.99 11.93
N GLY A 523 22.83 -13.43 10.70
CA GLY A 523 22.03 -13.13 9.51
C GLY A 523 22.40 -11.81 8.83
N CYS A 524 23.19 -10.93 9.47
CA CYS A 524 23.73 -9.73 8.82
C CYS A 524 24.95 -10.07 7.95
N PRO A 525 25.20 -9.35 6.84
CA PRO A 525 26.44 -9.45 6.08
C PRO A 525 27.65 -9.12 6.96
N THR A 526 28.74 -9.89 6.84
CA THR A 526 29.97 -9.64 7.61
C THR A 526 30.59 -8.26 7.32
N SER A 527 30.35 -7.71 6.13
CA SER A 527 30.80 -6.38 5.73
C SER A 527 29.91 -5.25 6.24
N ALA A 528 28.75 -5.55 6.82
CA ALA A 528 27.77 -4.57 7.31
C ALA A 528 27.01 -5.16 8.52
N PRO A 529 27.63 -5.18 9.72
CA PRO A 529 27.10 -5.86 10.90
C PRO A 529 25.87 -5.18 11.52
N LEU A 530 25.54 -3.95 11.11
CA LEU A 530 24.34 -3.22 11.52
C LEU A 530 23.25 -3.44 10.47
N CYS A 531 22.36 -4.39 10.73
CA CYS A 531 21.25 -4.71 9.84
C CYS A 531 19.90 -4.68 10.55
N ILE A 532 18.85 -4.34 9.80
CA ILE A 532 17.45 -4.56 10.16
C ILE A 532 16.92 -5.74 9.33
N ARG A 533 16.29 -6.72 9.98
CA ARG A 533 15.80 -7.96 9.34
C ARG A 533 14.28 -8.02 9.43
N GLN A 534 13.63 -7.90 8.28
CA GLN A 534 12.19 -8.00 8.13
C GLN A 534 11.82 -9.41 7.67
N GLY A 535 10.85 -10.03 8.34
CA GLY A 535 10.19 -11.21 7.79
C GLY A 535 9.16 -10.80 6.76
N PHE A 536 9.15 -11.50 5.62
CA PHE A 536 8.08 -11.45 4.64
C PHE A 536 7.37 -12.79 4.60
N LYS A 537 6.09 -12.84 4.99
CA LYS A 537 5.32 -14.10 5.01
C LYS A 537 5.23 -14.82 3.66
N GLN A 538 5.58 -14.13 2.56
CA GLN A 538 5.52 -14.62 1.19
C GLN A 538 6.55 -13.89 0.29
N PRO A 539 6.94 -14.45 -0.86
CA PRO A 539 7.81 -13.77 -1.81
C PRO A 539 7.13 -12.55 -2.45
N THR A 540 7.96 -11.64 -2.97
CA THR A 540 7.51 -10.70 -4.00
C THR A 540 7.02 -11.47 -5.23
N ARG A 541 6.18 -10.86 -6.06
CA ARG A 541 5.78 -11.41 -7.36
C ARG A 541 6.69 -10.90 -8.47
N SER A 542 6.98 -9.59 -8.46
CA SER A 542 7.79 -8.94 -9.48
C SER A 542 8.44 -7.69 -8.90
N LEU A 543 9.74 -7.51 -9.14
CA LEU A 543 10.42 -6.23 -8.87
C LEU A 543 10.48 -5.32 -10.11
N ASN A 544 9.74 -5.66 -11.17
CA ASN A 544 9.56 -4.79 -12.32
C ASN A 544 8.38 -3.84 -12.07
N PRO A 545 8.61 -2.50 -12.01
CA PRO A 545 7.58 -1.51 -11.71
C PRO A 545 6.33 -1.56 -12.60
N TYR A 546 6.45 -2.07 -13.83
CA TYR A 546 5.33 -2.17 -14.78
C TYR A 546 4.43 -3.40 -14.57
N THR A 547 4.92 -4.42 -13.86
CA THR A 547 4.20 -5.68 -13.65
C THR A 547 3.96 -6.01 -12.19
N ALA A 548 4.57 -5.26 -11.27
CA ALA A 548 4.40 -5.41 -9.83
C ALA A 548 3.00 -4.99 -9.38
N THR A 549 2.41 -5.73 -8.44
CA THR A 549 0.99 -5.56 -8.05
C THR A 549 0.70 -5.82 -6.57
N THR A 550 1.66 -6.38 -5.82
CA THR A 550 1.43 -6.80 -4.43
C THR A 550 2.07 -5.82 -3.45
N VAL A 551 1.56 -5.74 -2.22
CA VAL A 551 2.15 -4.88 -1.17
C VAL A 551 3.62 -5.23 -0.90
N TRP A 552 4.01 -6.50 -1.03
CA TRP A 552 5.41 -6.94 -0.91
C TRP A 552 6.29 -6.41 -2.04
N ASP A 553 5.75 -6.33 -3.27
CA ASP A 553 6.47 -5.68 -4.37
C ASP A 553 6.67 -4.19 -4.05
N ALA A 554 5.59 -3.52 -3.61
CA ALA A 554 5.61 -2.10 -3.24
C ALA A 554 6.61 -1.82 -2.12
N TYR A 555 6.68 -2.69 -1.10
CA TYR A 555 7.63 -2.56 0.00
C TYR A 555 9.08 -2.56 -0.50
N ILE A 556 9.45 -3.40 -1.46
CA ILE A 556 10.81 -3.38 -2.00
C ILE A 556 11.01 -2.20 -2.95
N LEU A 557 10.06 -1.97 -3.85
CA LEU A 557 10.14 -0.91 -4.86
C LEU A 557 10.23 0.49 -4.23
N GLY A 558 9.37 0.80 -3.25
CA GLY A 558 9.35 2.10 -2.56
C GLY A 558 10.55 2.35 -1.64
N ASN A 559 11.40 1.35 -1.39
CA ASN A 559 12.69 1.52 -0.72
C ASN A 559 13.84 1.80 -1.71
N VAL A 560 13.67 1.43 -2.98
CA VAL A 560 14.69 1.58 -4.04
C VAL A 560 14.42 2.80 -4.89
N TYR A 561 13.17 3.07 -5.24
CA TYR A 561 12.70 4.22 -6.01
C TYR A 561 11.94 5.18 -5.09
N ASP A 562 12.21 6.48 -5.19
CA ASP A 562 11.42 7.50 -4.49
C ASP A 562 10.24 7.98 -5.33
N THR A 563 9.38 8.74 -4.65
CA THR A 563 8.21 9.41 -5.16
C THR A 563 8.38 10.94 -5.03
N LEU A 564 7.59 11.72 -5.78
CA LEU A 564 7.67 13.18 -5.69
C LEU A 564 7.33 13.68 -4.28
N ASN A 565 6.25 13.15 -3.71
CA ASN A 565 5.78 13.42 -2.35
C ASN A 565 5.66 12.12 -1.55
N ALA A 566 5.72 12.23 -0.23
CA ALA A 566 5.56 11.11 0.70
C ALA A 566 4.36 11.35 1.63
N GLU A 567 3.64 10.28 1.95
CA GLU A 567 2.57 10.30 2.94
C GLU A 567 3.15 10.37 4.37
N ASN A 568 2.49 11.10 5.26
CA ASN A 568 2.81 11.08 6.69
C ASN A 568 2.43 9.71 7.27
N PRO A 569 3.37 8.96 7.89
CA PRO A 569 3.08 7.62 8.39
C PRO A 569 2.09 7.61 9.56
N SER A 570 1.84 8.74 10.22
CA SER A 570 0.86 8.84 11.31
C SER A 570 -0.48 9.43 10.87
N ASN A 571 -0.61 9.81 9.60
CA ASN A 571 -1.85 10.28 8.98
C ASN A 571 -1.67 10.27 7.46
N SER A 572 -2.06 9.18 6.80
CA SER A 572 -1.78 8.97 5.39
C SER A 572 -2.42 10.02 4.47
N GLY A 573 -3.43 10.76 4.96
CA GLY A 573 -4.03 11.89 4.24
C GLY A 573 -3.20 13.19 4.23
N GLN A 574 -2.02 13.21 4.85
CA GLN A 574 -1.11 14.36 4.83
C GLN A 574 0.10 14.08 3.94
N LEU A 575 0.20 14.80 2.83
CA LEU A 575 1.35 14.73 1.92
C LEU A 575 2.45 15.71 2.31
N MET A 576 3.70 15.25 2.21
CA MET A 576 4.91 16.06 2.33
C MET A 576 5.66 16.08 1.01
N ASP A 577 6.23 17.23 0.66
CA ASP A 577 7.20 17.30 -0.42
C ASP A 577 8.39 16.38 -0.10
N TRP A 578 8.77 15.49 -1.03
CA TRP A 578 9.78 14.45 -0.79
C TRP A 578 11.02 14.63 -1.66
N MET A 579 10.94 14.23 -2.94
CA MET A 579 11.93 14.61 -3.96
C MET A 579 11.76 16.08 -4.37
N THR A 580 10.61 16.65 -4.10
CA THR A 580 10.27 18.03 -4.40
C THR A 580 10.71 18.97 -3.27
N TYR A 581 10.95 20.20 -3.69
CA TYR A 581 11.12 21.38 -2.87
C TYR A 581 9.76 22.08 -2.66
N SER A 582 8.91 22.05 -3.71
CA SER A 582 7.54 22.54 -3.66
C SER A 582 6.67 21.82 -4.68
N SER A 583 5.41 21.62 -4.30
CA SER A 583 4.33 21.13 -5.16
C SER A 583 3.23 22.20 -5.19
N THR A 584 2.84 22.66 -6.38
CA THR A 584 1.86 23.75 -6.51
C THR A 584 0.88 23.49 -7.62
N GLU A 585 -0.41 23.57 -7.31
CA GLU A 585 -1.48 23.58 -8.30
C GLU A 585 -1.50 24.92 -9.05
N LEU A 586 -1.61 24.87 -10.37
CA LEU A 586 -1.60 26.04 -11.24
C LEU A 586 -2.68 25.96 -12.33
N PRO A 587 -3.54 26.98 -12.47
CA PRO A 587 -4.40 27.08 -13.64
C PRO A 587 -3.56 27.31 -14.91
N ASN A 588 -4.10 26.97 -16.08
CA ASN A 588 -3.43 27.16 -17.38
C ASN A 588 -2.87 28.59 -17.58
N SER A 589 -3.55 29.61 -17.06
CA SER A 589 -3.13 31.02 -17.15
C SER A 589 -1.86 31.37 -16.35
N ALA A 590 -1.45 30.51 -15.41
CA ALA A 590 -0.30 30.72 -14.53
C ALA A 590 0.97 29.97 -14.96
N LEU A 591 0.92 29.13 -16.00
CA LEU A 591 2.06 28.31 -16.45
C LEU A 591 3.20 29.13 -17.07
N GLY A 592 2.89 30.27 -17.68
CA GLY A 592 3.84 31.13 -18.39
C GLY A 592 4.07 30.75 -19.86
N TYR A 593 3.37 29.74 -20.38
CA TYR A 593 3.35 29.32 -21.79
C TYR A 593 1.94 28.93 -22.23
N GLY A 594 1.70 28.86 -23.54
CA GLY A 594 0.36 28.64 -24.12
C GLY A 594 0.06 27.17 -24.45
N GLN A 595 -1.17 26.93 -24.91
CA GLN A 595 -1.60 25.62 -25.41
C GLN A 595 -0.84 25.24 -26.68
N CYS A 596 -0.53 23.95 -26.84
CA CYS A 596 0.06 23.41 -28.06
C CYS A 596 -0.91 23.57 -29.24
N ALA A 597 -0.41 23.92 -30.43
CA ALA A 597 -1.24 23.80 -31.63
C ALA A 597 -1.57 22.32 -31.87
N ALA A 598 -2.68 22.04 -32.57
CA ALA A 598 -3.08 20.67 -32.87
C ALA A 598 -1.95 19.87 -33.54
N GLY A 599 -1.58 18.72 -32.95
CA GLY A 599 -0.48 17.87 -33.42
C GLY A 599 0.93 18.38 -33.09
N GLN A 600 1.06 19.40 -32.23
CA GLN A 600 2.34 19.83 -31.66
C GLN A 600 2.50 19.33 -30.23
N HIS A 601 3.74 18.99 -29.87
CA HIS A 601 4.19 18.69 -28.51
C HIS A 601 5.31 19.65 -28.11
N PRO A 602 5.60 19.77 -26.80
CA PRO A 602 6.79 20.46 -26.34
C PRO A 602 8.03 19.99 -27.12
N SER A 603 8.86 20.92 -27.57
CA SER A 603 10.07 20.62 -28.35
C SER A 603 11.23 21.40 -27.79
N ALA A 604 12.47 21.05 -28.18
CA ALA A 604 13.71 21.69 -27.71
C ALA A 604 13.66 23.24 -27.63
N THR A 605 12.85 23.91 -28.45
CA THR A 605 12.78 25.37 -28.54
C THR A 605 11.54 26.02 -27.92
N PHE A 606 10.51 25.27 -27.50
CA PHE A 606 9.32 25.85 -26.86
C PHE A 606 8.60 24.90 -25.89
N SER A 607 7.90 25.48 -24.91
CA SER A 607 6.99 24.78 -23.99
C SER A 607 5.54 25.07 -24.37
N CYS A 608 4.67 24.08 -24.24
CA CYS A 608 3.23 24.22 -24.42
C CYS A 608 2.51 23.15 -23.59
N TYR A 609 1.23 23.36 -23.25
CA TYR A 609 0.39 22.33 -22.62
C TYR A 609 -0.62 21.75 -23.63
N PRO A 610 -1.02 20.47 -23.50
CA PRO A 610 -1.85 19.80 -24.49
C PRO A 610 -3.30 20.34 -24.53
N SER A 611 -4.05 19.93 -25.57
CA SER A 611 -5.49 20.21 -25.63
C SER A 611 -6.26 19.33 -24.65
N GLY A 612 -7.27 19.89 -23.99
CA GLY A 612 -8.05 19.19 -22.98
C GLY A 612 -7.52 19.34 -21.55
N THR A 613 -6.38 20.03 -21.34
CA THR A 613 -5.89 20.34 -19.99
C THR A 613 -6.86 21.27 -19.25
N VAL A 614 -7.35 20.82 -18.10
CA VAL A 614 -8.24 21.59 -17.22
C VAL A 614 -7.51 22.19 -16.03
N ASP A 615 -6.45 21.54 -15.54
CA ASP A 615 -5.64 22.00 -14.41
C ASP A 615 -4.20 21.44 -14.50
N ASN A 616 -3.30 21.95 -13.66
CA ASN A 616 -1.89 21.55 -13.68
C ASN A 616 -1.28 21.47 -12.28
N PHE A 617 -0.28 20.63 -12.11
CA PHE A 617 0.61 20.65 -10.95
C PHE A 617 2.03 20.93 -11.39
N ARG A 618 2.65 21.95 -10.78
CA ARG A 618 4.08 22.24 -10.90
C ARG A 618 4.82 21.63 -9.71
N PHE A 619 5.73 20.74 -10.03
CA PHE A 619 6.69 20.17 -9.09
C PHE A 619 8.05 20.81 -9.31
N GLN A 620 8.63 21.38 -8.26
CA GLN A 620 10.01 21.82 -8.27
C GLN A 620 10.84 20.76 -7.58
N LEU A 621 11.69 20.06 -8.32
CA LEU A 621 12.59 19.05 -7.80
C LEU A 621 13.71 19.70 -6.99
N ARG A 622 14.13 19.02 -5.92
CA ARG A 622 15.33 19.38 -5.18
C ARG A 622 16.56 19.28 -6.09
N THR A 623 17.55 20.10 -5.83
CA THR A 623 18.79 20.09 -6.65
C THR A 623 19.75 18.98 -6.26
N ASP A 624 19.53 18.31 -5.13
CA ASP A 624 20.42 17.30 -4.55
C ASP A 624 19.94 15.86 -4.75
N LEU A 625 19.14 15.62 -5.79
CA LEU A 625 18.65 14.29 -6.14
C LEU A 625 19.64 13.55 -7.05
N TYR A 626 20.04 12.36 -6.62
CA TYR A 626 20.92 11.49 -7.38
C TYR A 626 20.44 10.04 -7.34
N TRP A 627 20.60 9.36 -8.47
CA TRP A 627 20.46 7.91 -8.57
C TRP A 627 21.59 7.21 -7.80
N HIS A 628 21.39 5.94 -7.42
CA HIS A 628 22.38 5.14 -6.69
C HIS A 628 23.74 4.98 -7.41
N ASP A 629 23.81 5.34 -8.70
CA ASP A 629 25.01 5.33 -9.52
C ASP A 629 25.71 6.70 -9.61
N GLY A 630 25.24 7.71 -8.87
CA GLY A 630 25.82 9.05 -8.77
C GLY A 630 25.38 10.04 -9.84
N ARG A 631 24.40 9.70 -10.70
CA ARG A 631 23.86 10.61 -11.72
C ARG A 631 22.68 11.42 -11.20
N PRO A 632 22.48 12.66 -11.68
CA PRO A 632 21.39 13.49 -11.23
C PRO A 632 20.03 12.91 -11.66
N VAL A 633 19.04 13.04 -10.79
CA VAL A 633 17.63 12.88 -11.15
C VAL A 633 17.12 14.20 -11.74
N THR A 634 16.35 14.13 -12.82
CA THR A 634 15.83 15.31 -13.53
C THR A 634 14.34 15.18 -13.82
N GLY A 635 13.72 16.28 -14.25
CA GLY A 635 12.33 16.30 -14.68
C GLY A 635 12.04 15.37 -15.86
N TRP A 636 13.05 15.01 -16.66
CA TRP A 636 12.91 14.03 -17.73
C TRP A 636 12.69 12.61 -17.23
N ASP A 637 13.21 12.27 -16.04
CA ASP A 637 12.96 10.98 -15.42
C ASP A 637 11.51 10.90 -14.90
N VAL A 638 10.96 12.02 -14.42
CA VAL A 638 9.53 12.14 -14.03
C VAL A 638 8.63 12.00 -15.26
N GLU A 639 8.91 12.75 -16.33
CA GLU A 639 8.19 12.65 -17.61
C GLU A 639 8.23 11.22 -18.15
N TYR A 640 9.40 10.58 -18.16
CA TYR A 640 9.56 9.19 -18.58
C TYR A 640 8.69 8.23 -17.77
N SER A 641 8.71 8.36 -16.43
CA SER A 641 7.98 7.47 -15.53
C SER A 641 6.48 7.57 -15.78
N TYR A 642 5.96 8.79 -15.95
CA TYR A 642 4.53 9.02 -16.11
C TYR A 642 4.07 8.60 -17.50
N ALA A 643 4.82 8.99 -18.53
CA ALA A 643 4.57 8.61 -19.91
C ALA A 643 4.50 7.09 -20.08
N THR A 644 5.51 6.37 -19.57
CA THR A 644 5.59 4.91 -19.74
C THR A 644 4.66 4.15 -18.79
N GLY A 645 4.42 4.64 -17.57
CA GLY A 645 3.45 4.07 -16.64
C GLY A 645 2.04 4.08 -17.22
N LEU A 646 1.61 5.22 -17.76
CA LEU A 646 0.32 5.38 -18.45
C LEU A 646 0.22 4.53 -19.71
N ALA A 647 1.22 4.61 -20.59
CA ALA A 647 1.20 3.92 -21.88
C ALA A 647 1.15 2.38 -21.76
N ASN A 648 1.57 1.82 -20.63
CA ASN A 648 1.56 0.38 -20.35
C ASN A 648 0.49 -0.04 -19.33
N GLY A 649 -0.34 0.89 -18.84
CA GLY A 649 -1.36 0.63 -17.83
C GLY A 649 -0.80 -0.07 -16.59
N ALA A 650 0.35 0.37 -16.10
CA ALA A 650 1.01 -0.24 -14.96
C ALA A 650 0.22 -0.01 -13.67
N PHE A 651 0.05 -1.07 -12.87
CA PHE A 651 -0.76 -1.05 -11.64
C PHE A 651 -0.41 0.11 -10.69
N PHE A 652 0.87 0.27 -10.35
CA PHE A 652 1.36 1.34 -9.47
C PHE A 652 1.38 2.74 -10.09
N TYR A 653 0.84 2.92 -11.30
CA TYR A 653 0.67 4.21 -11.95
C TYR A 653 -0.82 4.50 -12.25
N GLY A 654 -1.74 3.76 -11.62
CA GLY A 654 -3.17 3.98 -11.74
C GLY A 654 -3.57 5.42 -11.37
N GLY A 655 -2.90 6.00 -10.37
CA GLY A 655 -3.07 7.39 -9.93
C GLY A 655 -2.85 8.45 -11.01
N LEU A 656 -2.20 8.09 -12.12
CA LEU A 656 -2.03 8.97 -13.28
C LEU A 656 -3.24 9.03 -14.22
N ALA A 657 -4.34 8.32 -13.94
CA ALA A 657 -5.57 8.37 -14.74
C ALA A 657 -6.06 9.79 -15.16
N PRO A 658 -5.94 10.86 -14.34
CA PRO A 658 -6.27 12.23 -14.76
C PRO A 658 -5.22 12.92 -15.64
N VAL A 659 -4.01 12.39 -15.78
CA VAL A 659 -2.95 12.99 -16.60
C VAL A 659 -3.32 12.88 -18.08
N VAL A 660 -3.14 13.98 -18.82
CA VAL A 660 -3.46 14.00 -20.25
C VAL A 660 -2.54 13.04 -21.00
N CYS A 661 -3.11 11.96 -21.53
CA CYS A 661 -2.46 11.15 -22.55
C CYS A 661 -3.19 11.37 -23.88
N GLY A 662 -2.50 11.96 -24.86
CA GLY A 662 -3.01 12.10 -26.23
C GLY A 662 -3.21 10.73 -26.90
N SER A 663 -3.70 10.72 -28.15
CA SER A 663 -3.86 9.48 -28.92
C SER A 663 -2.52 8.84 -29.37
N THR A 664 -1.38 9.39 -28.93
CA THR A 664 -0.05 8.87 -29.21
C THR A 664 0.26 7.73 -28.24
N SER A 665 1.00 6.72 -28.70
CA SER A 665 1.33 5.53 -27.90
C SER A 665 2.35 5.80 -26.79
N THR A 666 2.75 7.05 -26.56
CA THR A 666 3.83 7.43 -25.63
C THR A 666 3.34 8.22 -24.42
N CYS A 667 2.13 8.80 -24.44
CA CYS A 667 1.58 9.62 -23.34
C CYS A 667 2.48 10.76 -22.81
N SER A 668 3.57 11.12 -23.49
CA SER A 668 4.54 12.13 -23.02
C SER A 668 3.97 13.55 -22.97
N GLU A 669 2.88 13.80 -23.68
CA GLU A 669 2.19 15.10 -23.74
C GLU A 669 1.65 15.57 -22.38
N GLY A 670 1.43 14.63 -21.45
CA GLY A 670 0.88 14.91 -20.13
C GLY A 670 1.86 15.56 -19.17
N VAL A 671 3.16 15.61 -19.51
CA VAL A 671 4.20 16.16 -18.65
C VAL A 671 5.11 17.07 -19.47
N THR A 672 5.42 18.25 -18.93
CA THR A 672 6.32 19.22 -19.56
C THR A 672 7.46 19.60 -18.62
N VAL A 673 8.70 19.48 -19.08
CA VAL A 673 9.86 20.16 -18.50
C VAL A 673 9.96 21.58 -19.11
N PRO A 674 9.62 22.67 -18.38
CA PRO A 674 9.43 23.98 -18.98
C PRO A 674 10.74 24.73 -19.28
N ILE A 675 10.68 25.62 -20.27
CA ILE A 675 11.75 26.59 -20.55
C ILE A 675 11.57 27.82 -19.66
N THR A 676 12.57 28.12 -18.83
CA THR A 676 12.61 29.29 -17.95
C THR A 676 13.86 30.12 -18.26
N GLY A 677 13.68 31.41 -18.57
CA GLY A 677 14.83 32.29 -18.89
C GLY A 677 15.60 31.91 -20.16
N GLY A 678 14.97 31.19 -21.09
CA GLY A 678 15.59 30.72 -22.34
C GLY A 678 16.37 29.41 -22.22
N ILE A 679 16.37 28.76 -21.05
CA ILE A 679 17.00 27.46 -20.79
C ILE A 679 15.95 26.54 -20.16
N ARG A 680 15.98 25.23 -20.44
CA ARG A 680 15.10 24.30 -19.72
C ARG A 680 15.47 24.18 -18.26
N ALA A 681 14.47 24.32 -17.41
CA ALA A 681 14.59 24.08 -15.99
C ALA A 681 14.45 22.57 -15.73
N SER A 682 15.55 21.83 -15.80
CA SER A 682 15.56 20.37 -15.61
C SER A 682 15.11 19.92 -14.21
N ASN A 683 14.86 20.85 -13.30
CA ASN A 683 14.34 20.63 -11.96
C ASN A 683 12.89 21.13 -11.79
N ILE A 684 12.21 21.52 -12.87
CA ILE A 684 10.79 21.89 -12.84
C ILE A 684 10.04 20.92 -13.75
N VAL A 685 8.90 20.43 -13.26
CA VAL A 685 8.00 19.54 -14.00
C VAL A 685 6.59 20.07 -13.87
N ASP A 686 5.92 20.26 -15.00
CA ASP A 686 4.49 20.57 -15.05
C ASP A 686 3.73 19.32 -15.49
N VAL A 687 2.82 18.84 -14.66
CA VAL A 687 1.92 17.72 -14.96
C VAL A 687 0.56 18.30 -15.36
N HIS A 688 0.07 17.92 -16.53
CA HIS A 688 -1.14 18.43 -17.16
C HIS A 688 -2.30 17.45 -16.98
N LEU A 689 -3.42 17.93 -16.44
CA LEU A 689 -4.56 17.09 -16.08
C LEU A 689 -5.73 17.31 -17.03
N SER A 690 -6.40 16.24 -17.48
CA SER A 690 -7.68 16.30 -18.20
C SER A 690 -8.87 16.44 -17.26
N GLU A 691 -8.72 15.98 -16.03
CA GLU A 691 -9.72 15.98 -14.96
C GLU A 691 -9.03 16.16 -13.61
N LYS A 692 -9.75 16.56 -12.58
CA LYS A 692 -9.20 16.74 -11.23
C LYS A 692 -10.26 16.49 -10.18
N GLY A 693 -9.86 15.85 -9.09
CA GLY A 693 -10.62 15.81 -7.86
C GLY A 693 -9.77 15.93 -6.60
N PRO A 694 -10.35 15.67 -5.41
CA PRO A 694 -9.69 15.90 -4.13
C PRO A 694 -8.51 14.94 -3.86
N PHE A 695 -8.46 13.79 -4.53
CA PHE A 695 -7.40 12.78 -4.37
C PHE A 695 -6.30 12.90 -5.42
N THR A 696 -6.49 13.74 -6.44
CA THR A 696 -5.50 13.93 -7.50
C THR A 696 -4.09 14.24 -6.97
N PRO A 697 -3.88 15.10 -5.95
CA PRO A 697 -2.53 15.34 -5.43
C PRO A 697 -1.83 14.09 -4.91
N ILE A 698 -2.52 13.19 -4.20
CA ILE A 698 -1.91 11.94 -3.72
C ILE A 698 -1.62 11.02 -4.92
N GLY A 699 -2.62 10.80 -5.77
CA GLY A 699 -2.49 9.90 -6.94
C GLY A 699 -1.37 10.27 -7.91
N ILE A 700 -1.12 11.56 -8.17
CA ILE A 700 -0.07 11.98 -9.11
C ILE A 700 1.28 12.28 -8.46
N SER A 701 1.47 12.06 -7.16
CA SER A 701 2.75 12.41 -6.51
C SER A 701 3.37 11.30 -5.67
N THR A 702 2.64 10.21 -5.41
CA THR A 702 3.13 9.03 -4.70
C THR A 702 3.53 7.88 -5.64
N ASP A 703 3.55 8.11 -6.95
CA ASP A 703 4.06 7.14 -7.93
C ASP A 703 5.59 7.11 -7.98
N LEU A 704 6.14 5.95 -8.34
CA LEU A 704 7.58 5.71 -8.39
C LEU A 704 8.24 6.51 -9.52
N ILE A 705 9.40 7.11 -9.26
CA ILE A 705 10.22 7.77 -10.29
C ILE A 705 11.35 6.82 -10.72
N LEU A 706 11.36 6.48 -12.01
CA LEU A 706 12.29 5.57 -12.66
C LEU A 706 13.37 6.32 -13.44
N PRO A 707 14.59 5.77 -13.51
CA PRO A 707 15.65 6.33 -14.33
C PRO A 707 15.44 6.01 -15.81
N GLY A 708 14.99 7.00 -16.59
CA GLY A 708 14.67 6.81 -18.01
C GLY A 708 15.86 6.29 -18.83
N ARG A 709 17.10 6.62 -18.42
CA ARG A 709 18.33 6.11 -19.03
C ARG A 709 18.50 4.59 -19.00
N TYR A 710 17.80 3.88 -18.13
CA TYR A 710 17.89 2.42 -18.03
C TYR A 710 16.70 1.72 -18.66
N TYR A 711 15.50 2.27 -18.49
CA TYR A 711 14.25 1.64 -18.92
C TYR A 711 13.80 2.08 -20.33
N SER A 712 14.39 3.16 -20.88
CA SER A 712 14.08 3.65 -22.22
C SER A 712 14.51 2.66 -23.29
N SER A 713 13.56 2.23 -24.12
CA SER A 713 13.81 1.27 -25.21
C SER A 713 14.70 1.83 -26.32
N THR A 714 14.66 3.15 -26.54
CA THR A 714 15.31 3.81 -27.69
C THR A 714 16.59 4.52 -27.27
N CYS A 715 16.63 5.06 -26.05
CA CYS A 715 17.71 5.94 -25.59
C CYS A 715 18.45 5.40 -24.37
N GLY A 716 17.98 4.28 -23.81
CA GLY A 716 18.54 3.67 -22.62
C GLY A 716 19.74 2.76 -22.89
N ILE A 717 20.39 2.33 -21.82
CA ILE A 717 21.49 1.36 -21.84
C ILE A 717 20.99 -0.02 -21.41
N THR A 718 21.33 -1.07 -22.17
CA THR A 718 20.79 -2.43 -21.98
C THR A 718 21.33 -3.19 -20.75
N SER A 719 22.27 -2.59 -19.98
CA SER A 719 22.69 -3.06 -18.64
C SER A 719 23.60 -2.02 -17.97
N ALA A 720 23.62 -1.93 -16.63
CA ALA A 720 24.59 -1.06 -15.94
C ALA A 720 26.04 -1.56 -16.01
N ASN A 721 26.26 -2.84 -16.35
CA ASN A 721 27.57 -3.51 -16.31
C ASN A 721 28.23 -3.75 -17.68
N ASN A 722 27.55 -3.45 -18.78
CA ASN A 722 28.10 -3.50 -20.12
C ASN A 722 27.93 -2.15 -20.82
N PRO A 723 28.89 -1.21 -20.66
CA PRO A 723 28.96 -0.09 -21.55
C PRO A 723 29.46 -0.59 -22.91
N VAL A 724 28.68 -0.33 -23.95
CA VAL A 724 29.05 -0.37 -25.39
C VAL A 724 28.82 -1.69 -26.12
N THR A 725 27.84 -1.69 -27.04
CA THR A 725 28.05 -2.08 -28.46
C THR A 725 26.89 -1.69 -29.39
N SER A 726 26.41 -0.44 -29.30
CA SER A 726 25.90 0.38 -30.42
C SER A 726 25.49 1.72 -29.81
N GLY A 727 26.23 2.79 -30.08
CA GLY A 727 26.27 3.97 -29.20
C GLY A 727 24.90 4.60 -28.93
N THR A 728 24.64 4.89 -27.66
CA THR A 728 23.82 6.02 -27.20
C THR A 728 24.20 6.34 -25.75
N THR A 729 25.14 7.26 -25.54
CA THR A 729 25.09 8.18 -24.39
C THR A 729 23.92 9.17 -24.56
N THR A 730 22.91 8.82 -25.37
CA THR A 730 21.95 9.75 -25.95
C THR A 730 21.05 10.32 -24.88
N TRP A 731 20.55 9.50 -23.94
CA TRP A 731 19.84 10.04 -22.78
C TRP A 731 20.65 11.11 -22.05
N ASP A 732 21.87 10.78 -21.61
CA ASP A 732 22.72 11.71 -20.85
C ASP A 732 23.10 12.94 -21.70
N THR A 733 23.28 12.78 -23.01
CA THR A 733 23.61 13.85 -23.96
C THR A 733 22.41 14.78 -24.19
N ASP A 734 21.22 14.21 -24.29
CA ASP A 734 19.94 14.91 -24.50
C ASP A 734 19.53 15.68 -23.25
N VAL A 735 19.66 15.06 -22.07
CA VAL A 735 19.50 15.74 -20.77
C VAL A 735 20.48 16.91 -20.66
N ALA A 736 21.77 16.69 -20.95
CA ALA A 736 22.77 17.76 -20.94
C ALA A 736 22.51 18.85 -22.00
N GLY A 737 21.93 18.47 -23.14
CA GLY A 737 21.46 19.36 -24.20
C GLY A 737 20.16 20.11 -23.85
N GLY A 738 19.53 19.78 -22.72
CA GLY A 738 18.30 20.39 -22.24
C GLY A 738 17.04 19.92 -22.97
N PHE A 739 17.07 18.77 -23.66
CA PHE A 739 15.89 18.20 -24.32
C PHE A 739 16.02 16.71 -24.55
N VAL A 740 15.12 15.92 -23.95
CA VAL A 740 14.94 14.49 -24.25
C VAL A 740 13.75 14.33 -25.20
N PRO A 741 13.92 13.67 -26.36
CA PRO A 741 12.83 13.52 -27.33
C PRO A 741 11.81 12.45 -26.91
N ASP A 742 10.56 12.58 -27.38
CA ASP A 742 9.46 11.63 -27.12
C ASP A 742 9.79 10.18 -27.47
N SER A 743 10.67 9.95 -28.46
CA SER A 743 11.13 8.60 -28.81
C SER A 743 11.84 7.90 -27.65
N CYS A 744 12.44 8.66 -26.73
CA CYS A 744 13.03 8.12 -25.51
C CYS A 744 12.00 7.80 -24.42
N MET A 745 10.76 8.30 -24.52
CA MET A 745 9.68 8.10 -23.53
C MET A 745 8.88 6.83 -23.82
N THR A 746 9.58 5.74 -24.12
CA THR A 746 9.00 4.41 -24.41
C THR A 746 9.82 3.31 -23.75
N THR A 747 9.19 2.17 -23.45
CA THR A 747 9.87 1.02 -22.82
C THR A 747 9.53 -0.30 -23.50
N ASN A 748 10.47 -1.24 -23.47
CA ASN A 748 10.24 -2.65 -23.82
C ASN A 748 10.23 -3.56 -22.57
N ASP A 749 10.47 -2.96 -21.40
CA ASP A 749 10.72 -3.66 -20.15
C ASP A 749 9.41 -3.91 -19.38
N ALA A 750 8.26 -3.54 -19.94
CA ALA A 750 6.94 -3.83 -19.37
C ALA A 750 6.54 -5.32 -19.48
N SER A 751 7.36 -6.19 -20.09
CA SER A 751 7.07 -7.62 -20.19
C SER A 751 7.00 -8.29 -18.81
N SER A 752 6.06 -9.22 -18.63
CA SER A 752 5.97 -10.10 -17.45
C SER A 752 7.20 -10.99 -17.21
N SER A 753 8.08 -11.11 -18.20
CA SER A 753 9.33 -11.89 -18.12
C SER A 753 10.57 -11.05 -17.82
N PHE A 754 10.44 -9.72 -17.80
CA PHE A 754 11.57 -8.82 -17.56
C PHE A 754 11.84 -8.69 -16.06
N ASP A 755 13.12 -8.81 -15.67
CA ASP A 755 13.59 -8.68 -14.30
C ASP A 755 14.72 -7.63 -14.22
N PRO A 756 14.50 -6.47 -13.57
CA PRO A 756 15.50 -5.42 -13.50
C PRO A 756 16.73 -5.80 -12.65
N VAL A 757 16.61 -6.73 -11.69
CA VAL A 757 17.76 -7.20 -10.91
C VAL A 757 18.66 -8.06 -11.78
N ALA A 758 18.07 -8.96 -12.57
CA ALA A 758 18.81 -9.80 -13.52
C ALA A 758 19.50 -8.96 -14.61
N ALA A 759 18.81 -7.95 -15.13
CA ALA A 759 19.35 -7.00 -16.11
C ALA A 759 20.43 -6.07 -15.52
N GLY A 760 20.53 -6.00 -14.20
CA GLY A 760 21.46 -5.14 -13.49
C GLY A 760 21.10 -3.66 -13.57
N ILE A 761 19.81 -3.35 -13.66
CA ILE A 761 19.28 -1.98 -13.75
C ILE A 761 18.34 -1.63 -12.59
N PHE A 762 18.32 -2.45 -11.53
CA PHE A 762 17.56 -2.17 -10.30
C PHE A 762 18.23 -1.08 -9.46
N ILE A 763 18.32 0.10 -10.07
CA ILE A 763 19.02 1.31 -9.62
C ILE A 763 17.93 2.36 -9.45
N GLY A 764 17.80 2.93 -8.26
CA GLY A 764 16.82 3.98 -7.98
C GLY A 764 17.45 5.15 -7.23
N SER A 765 16.63 6.04 -6.66
CA SER A 765 17.06 7.22 -5.90
C SER A 765 16.90 7.02 -4.39
N GLY A 766 16.24 5.93 -4.01
CA GLY A 766 15.74 5.64 -2.69
C GLY A 766 16.81 5.43 -1.62
N PRO A 767 16.38 5.26 -0.37
CA PRO A 767 17.28 5.06 0.76
C PRO A 767 18.11 3.78 0.68
N TRP A 768 17.63 2.76 -0.05
CA TRP A 768 18.21 1.43 -0.07
C TRP A 768 18.62 1.00 -1.48
N VAL A 769 19.88 0.59 -1.60
CA VAL A 769 20.55 0.22 -2.86
C VAL A 769 20.59 -1.28 -3.02
N CYS A 770 20.16 -1.77 -4.18
CA CYS A 770 20.50 -3.13 -4.61
C CYS A 770 21.98 -3.16 -5.02
N LYS A 771 22.83 -3.74 -4.16
CA LYS A 771 24.27 -3.78 -4.37
C LYS A 771 24.80 -5.19 -4.13
N ASN A 772 25.56 -5.70 -5.08
CA ASN A 772 26.31 -6.94 -4.90
C ASN A 772 27.45 -6.69 -3.91
N LEU A 773 27.34 -7.23 -2.70
CA LEU A 773 28.32 -7.01 -1.64
C LEU A 773 29.71 -7.61 -1.93
N SER A 774 29.80 -8.57 -2.85
CA SER A 774 31.08 -9.19 -3.24
C SER A 774 31.85 -8.40 -4.31
N THR A 775 31.14 -7.74 -5.23
CA THR A 775 31.74 -6.99 -6.35
C THR A 775 31.58 -5.48 -6.23
N SER A 776 30.77 -5.02 -5.28
CA SER A 776 30.31 -3.62 -5.14
C SER A 776 29.52 -3.06 -6.33
N VAL A 777 29.09 -3.92 -7.25
CA VAL A 777 28.26 -3.52 -8.40
C VAL A 777 26.86 -3.13 -7.91
N VAL A 778 26.35 -2.00 -8.43
CA VAL A 778 25.01 -1.47 -8.15
C VAL A 778 24.03 -1.97 -9.20
N GLY A 779 22.78 -2.23 -8.80
CA GLY A 779 21.68 -2.66 -9.67
C GLY A 779 21.47 -4.17 -9.75
N ASN A 780 22.34 -5.00 -9.13
CA ASN A 780 22.20 -6.45 -9.09
C ASN A 780 22.71 -7.07 -7.78
N GLY A 781 22.53 -8.40 -7.66
CA GLY A 781 23.14 -9.20 -6.59
C GLY A 781 22.54 -9.01 -5.20
N CYS A 782 21.44 -8.27 -5.07
CA CYS A 782 20.72 -8.10 -3.81
C CYS A 782 19.79 -9.27 -3.47
N THR A 783 19.49 -10.18 -4.40
CA THR A 783 18.69 -11.38 -4.11
C THR A 783 19.59 -12.56 -3.75
N SER A 784 19.10 -13.50 -2.94
CA SER A 784 19.84 -14.72 -2.58
C SER A 784 20.18 -15.62 -3.76
N SER A 785 19.44 -15.50 -4.88
CA SER A 785 19.74 -16.16 -6.16
C SER A 785 20.84 -15.44 -6.95
N GLY A 786 21.21 -14.21 -6.57
CA GLY A 786 22.20 -13.37 -7.23
C GLY A 786 21.74 -12.74 -8.53
N THR A 787 20.78 -13.34 -9.24
CA THR A 787 20.39 -12.94 -10.61
C THR A 787 18.90 -13.11 -10.92
N GLY A 788 18.02 -13.40 -9.95
CA GLY A 788 16.60 -13.62 -10.25
C GLY A 788 15.65 -13.11 -9.16
N THR A 789 14.61 -12.40 -9.58
CA THR A 789 13.43 -12.09 -8.80
C THR A 789 12.21 -12.91 -9.29
N PRO A 790 11.26 -13.21 -8.40
CA PRO A 790 11.40 -13.06 -6.95
C PRO A 790 12.39 -14.08 -6.35
N PRO A 791 13.00 -13.79 -5.19
CA PRO A 791 13.77 -14.80 -4.48
C PRO A 791 12.87 -16.01 -4.16
N PRO A 792 13.41 -17.24 -4.20
CA PRO A 792 12.64 -18.41 -3.78
C PRO A 792 12.27 -18.32 -2.30
N VAL A 793 11.27 -19.09 -1.88
CA VAL A 793 10.98 -19.33 -0.45
C VAL A 793 12.24 -19.77 0.28
N ALA A 794 12.44 -19.29 1.51
CA ALA A 794 13.67 -19.40 2.30
C ALA A 794 14.88 -18.65 1.71
N GLY A 795 14.67 -17.84 0.67
CA GLY A 795 15.62 -16.86 0.16
C GLY A 795 15.54 -15.53 0.92
N ALA A 796 16.30 -14.55 0.42
CA ALA A 796 16.32 -13.20 0.99
C ALA A 796 16.58 -12.13 -0.07
N ILE A 797 16.21 -10.89 0.26
CA ILE A 797 16.65 -9.67 -0.41
C ILE A 797 17.52 -8.89 0.58
N THR A 798 18.71 -8.47 0.18
CA THR A 798 19.63 -7.67 0.98
C THR A 798 19.91 -6.36 0.26
N LEU A 799 19.43 -5.26 0.82
CA LEU A 799 19.69 -3.91 0.35
C LEU A 799 20.69 -3.21 1.27
N THR A 800 21.53 -2.37 0.67
CA THR A 800 22.56 -1.60 1.37
C THR A 800 22.14 -0.15 1.42
N ARG A 801 22.27 0.53 2.56
CA ARG A 801 21.91 1.95 2.65
C ARG A 801 22.73 2.79 1.65
N PHE A 802 22.08 3.77 1.03
CA PHE A 802 22.74 4.69 0.09
C PHE A 802 23.59 5.73 0.85
N GLY A 803 24.92 5.55 0.82
CA GLY A 803 25.88 6.32 1.61
C GLY A 803 26.67 5.50 2.63
N VAL A 804 26.49 4.18 2.69
CA VAL A 804 27.28 3.30 3.58
C VAL A 804 28.78 3.46 3.31
N GLY A 805 29.53 3.65 4.40
CA GLY A 805 30.98 3.85 4.37
C GLY A 805 31.42 5.30 4.12
N HIS A 806 30.50 6.22 3.88
CA HIS A 806 30.79 7.65 3.80
C HIS A 806 30.58 8.33 5.16
N VAL A 807 31.30 9.43 5.37
CA VAL A 807 31.06 10.31 6.53
C VAL A 807 29.70 11.00 6.30
N PRO A 808 28.80 11.05 7.29
CA PRO A 808 27.54 11.79 7.23
C PRO A 808 27.67 13.18 6.59
N GLY A 809 26.83 13.46 5.59
CA GLY A 809 26.78 14.75 4.88
C GLY A 809 28.00 15.06 3.98
N SER A 810 28.96 14.13 3.85
CA SER A 810 30.19 14.40 3.09
C SER A 810 30.05 14.27 1.57
N SER A 811 29.03 13.55 1.08
CA SER A 811 28.77 13.37 -0.35
C SER A 811 27.37 13.87 -0.72
N ARG A 812 27.28 14.50 -1.90
CA ARG A 812 26.02 14.89 -2.52
C ARG A 812 25.52 13.82 -3.50
N THR A 813 26.43 13.12 -4.17
CA THR A 813 26.13 12.18 -5.26
C THR A 813 25.95 10.76 -4.77
N ASP A 814 26.57 10.41 -3.64
CA ASP A 814 26.69 9.03 -3.16
C ASP A 814 26.01 8.85 -1.80
N SER A 815 25.00 9.66 -1.50
CA SER A 815 24.26 9.60 -0.24
C SER A 815 22.82 9.97 -0.49
N TYR A 816 21.91 9.26 0.18
CA TYR A 816 20.47 9.50 0.05
C TYR A 816 20.12 10.97 0.34
N MET A 817 19.25 11.59 -0.48
CA MET A 817 18.97 13.03 -0.37
C MET A 817 18.41 13.42 1.01
N ARG A 818 17.67 12.50 1.64
CA ARG A 818 17.16 12.65 3.00
C ARG A 818 17.98 11.91 4.06
N SER A 819 19.23 11.52 3.80
CA SER A 819 20.11 10.93 4.82
C SER A 819 20.18 11.76 6.11
N ASN A 820 20.48 11.10 7.23
CA ASN A 820 20.64 11.76 8.52
C ASN A 820 21.69 12.88 8.49
N GLY A 821 22.78 12.70 7.74
CA GLY A 821 23.78 13.74 7.53
C GLY A 821 23.28 14.92 6.71
N ASN A 822 22.42 14.69 5.71
CA ASN A 822 21.79 15.79 4.96
C ASN A 822 20.76 16.53 5.80
N GLN A 823 19.99 15.84 6.64
CA GLN A 823 19.09 16.48 7.60
C GLN A 823 19.90 17.31 8.62
N ALA A 824 21.00 16.78 9.12
CA ALA A 824 21.90 17.48 10.02
C ALA A 824 22.50 18.74 9.37
N LEU A 825 22.89 18.67 8.09
CA LEU A 825 23.36 19.83 7.32
C LEU A 825 22.27 20.87 7.10
N ASP A 826 21.04 20.45 6.78
CA ASP A 826 19.88 21.33 6.63
C ASP A 826 19.63 22.12 7.92
N ILE A 827 19.58 21.44 9.07
CA ILE A 827 19.43 22.10 10.38
C ILE A 827 20.61 23.04 10.66
N TRP A 828 21.84 22.61 10.32
CA TRP A 828 23.04 23.44 10.47
C TRP A 828 23.00 24.70 9.60
N THR A 829 22.32 24.72 8.45
CA THR A 829 22.22 25.96 7.67
C THR A 829 21.40 27.05 8.38
N GLY A 830 20.42 26.65 9.20
CA GLY A 830 19.44 27.55 9.81
C GLY A 830 18.32 27.99 8.88
N PHE A 831 18.21 27.40 7.69
CA PHE A 831 17.08 27.64 6.78
C PHE A 831 15.79 27.01 7.30
N THR A 832 14.68 27.64 6.94
CA THR A 832 13.32 27.18 7.31
C THR A 832 12.39 27.09 6.11
N GLY A 833 12.88 27.45 4.92
CA GLY A 833 12.11 27.61 3.70
C GLY A 833 11.24 28.85 3.63
N ASP A 834 11.41 29.77 4.58
CA ASP A 834 10.76 31.07 4.56
C ASP A 834 11.68 32.10 3.90
N GLN A 835 11.21 32.81 2.88
CA GLN A 835 12.03 33.76 2.14
C GLN A 835 12.63 34.85 3.04
N THR A 836 11.92 35.25 4.10
CA THR A 836 12.39 36.30 5.01
C THR A 836 13.49 35.80 5.93
N ASN A 837 13.30 34.63 6.55
CA ASN A 837 14.33 34.01 7.38
C ASN A 837 15.56 33.63 6.55
N ASP A 838 15.36 32.99 5.41
CA ASP A 838 16.44 32.40 4.65
C ASP A 838 17.27 33.49 3.95
N GLY A 839 16.64 34.56 3.45
CA GLY A 839 17.36 35.73 2.97
C GLY A 839 18.18 36.44 4.07
N ARG A 840 17.69 36.43 5.32
CA ARG A 840 18.46 36.94 6.47
C ARG A 840 19.67 36.04 6.77
N VAL A 841 19.46 34.72 6.82
CA VAL A 841 20.53 33.73 7.08
C VAL A 841 21.60 33.79 6.00
N GLU A 842 21.20 33.85 4.71
CA GLU A 842 22.10 33.99 3.57
C GLU A 842 22.95 35.28 3.66
N SER A 843 22.30 36.41 3.99
CA SER A 843 23.02 37.68 4.17
C SER A 843 24.02 37.62 5.33
N GLN A 844 23.70 36.94 6.42
CA GLN A 844 24.62 36.78 7.55
C GLN A 844 25.79 35.88 7.18
N PHE A 845 25.52 34.74 6.55
CA PHE A 845 26.54 33.82 6.05
C PHE A 845 27.51 34.51 5.08
N SER A 846 26.99 35.33 4.16
CA SER A 846 27.80 36.07 3.18
C SER A 846 28.82 37.02 3.83
N VAL A 847 28.49 37.61 4.98
CA VAL A 847 29.41 38.46 5.75
C VAL A 847 30.50 37.64 6.45
N CYS A 848 30.30 36.34 6.63
CA CYS A 848 31.26 35.44 7.27
C CYS A 848 32.22 34.76 6.27
N PHE A 849 31.94 34.84 4.96
CA PHE A 849 32.74 34.17 3.93
C PHE A 849 34.19 34.70 3.89
N GLY A 850 35.16 33.79 3.95
CA GLY A 850 36.59 34.10 3.88
C GLY A 850 37.19 34.73 5.15
N HIS A 851 36.41 34.87 6.22
CA HIS A 851 36.92 35.34 7.51
C HIS A 851 37.70 34.24 8.24
N THR A 852 38.77 34.63 8.95
CA THR A 852 39.54 33.71 9.80
C THR A 852 38.74 33.32 11.05
N PRO A 853 38.76 32.06 11.50
CA PRO A 853 37.92 31.60 12.60
C PRO A 853 38.17 32.40 13.88
N ALA A 854 37.11 32.84 14.55
CA ALA A 854 37.25 33.60 15.79
C ALA A 854 37.45 32.63 16.97
N GLN A 855 38.57 32.77 17.71
CA GLN A 855 38.75 32.11 19.01
C GLN A 855 38.52 33.11 20.16
N PRO A 856 37.84 32.78 21.29
CA PRO A 856 36.92 31.66 21.55
C PRO A 856 35.45 32.11 21.77
N LEU A 857 34.55 31.12 21.74
CA LEU A 857 33.10 31.17 21.98
C LEU A 857 32.64 32.15 23.08
N GLY A 858 31.65 32.99 22.77
CA GLY A 858 30.78 33.62 23.78
C GLY A 858 30.85 35.13 23.95
N THR A 859 31.64 35.88 23.17
CA THR A 859 31.65 37.36 23.25
C THR A 859 30.89 37.99 22.07
N ASN A 860 29.57 37.84 22.07
CA ASN A 860 28.64 38.59 21.20
C ASN A 860 28.57 40.08 21.55
N THR A 861 29.70 40.74 21.86
CA THR A 861 29.73 42.12 22.37
C THR A 861 30.68 43.05 21.60
N GLY A 862 31.24 42.64 20.46
CA GLY A 862 32.16 43.45 19.66
C GLY A 862 31.60 43.92 18.32
N PRO A 863 31.92 45.15 17.84
CA PRO A 863 31.51 45.67 16.54
C PRO A 863 32.47 45.29 15.38
N THR A 864 33.28 44.24 15.53
CA THR A 864 34.26 43.80 14.52
C THR A 864 33.61 42.92 13.44
N PRO A 865 34.02 43.01 12.17
CA PRO A 865 33.66 42.05 11.13
C PRO A 865 34.05 40.62 11.54
N GLY A 866 33.09 39.68 11.54
CA GLY A 866 33.27 38.29 11.99
C GLY A 866 32.61 37.93 13.34
N THR A 867 32.05 38.91 14.06
CA THR A 867 31.31 38.65 15.32
C THR A 867 29.95 38.03 14.99
N GLY A 868 29.70 36.76 15.36
CA GLY A 868 28.46 36.03 15.06
C GLY A 868 28.59 34.88 14.05
N CYS A 869 29.79 34.62 13.52
CA CYS A 869 30.03 33.56 12.53
C CYS A 869 30.24 32.16 13.14
N GLY A 870 30.33 32.05 14.47
CA GLY A 870 30.71 30.82 15.17
C GLY A 870 29.85 29.59 14.84
N HIS A 871 28.57 29.80 14.52
CA HIS A 871 27.62 28.77 14.07
C HIS A 871 28.06 28.09 12.76
N TRP A 872 28.56 28.85 11.79
CA TRP A 872 29.03 28.27 10.52
C TRP A 872 30.50 27.87 10.53
N GLU A 873 31.21 28.16 11.62
CA GLU A 873 32.60 27.75 11.81
C GLU A 873 32.70 26.35 12.46
N GLN A 874 31.60 25.80 13.00
CA GLN A 874 31.57 24.48 13.67
C GLN A 874 30.43 23.61 13.16
N GLY A 875 30.19 22.48 13.83
CA GLY A 875 29.11 21.55 13.48
C GLY A 875 29.45 20.64 12.29
N ILE A 876 28.42 20.02 11.72
CA ILE A 876 28.58 19.06 10.61
C ILE A 876 29.04 19.75 9.32
N GLY A 877 28.62 21.00 9.08
CA GLY A 877 29.05 21.80 7.93
C GLY A 877 30.50 22.31 8.02
N ALA A 878 31.12 22.23 9.20
CA ALA A 878 32.53 22.56 9.43
C ALA A 878 33.22 21.46 10.27
N ASN A 879 33.21 20.25 9.73
CA ASN A 879 33.83 19.06 10.35
C ASN A 879 35.33 19.28 10.65
N GLY A 880 35.74 19.06 11.90
CA GLY A 880 37.13 19.21 12.34
C GLY A 880 37.44 20.42 13.23
N GLY A 881 36.44 21.26 13.55
CA GLY A 881 36.58 22.41 14.46
C GLY A 881 36.39 23.74 13.76
N PRO A 882 36.73 24.88 14.40
CA PRO A 882 36.61 26.21 13.81
C PRO A 882 37.36 26.31 12.47
N LEU A 883 36.64 26.26 11.36
CA LEU A 883 37.19 26.34 9.99
C LEU A 883 36.86 27.69 9.34
N ILE A 884 37.70 28.09 8.37
CA ILE A 884 37.40 29.23 7.50
C ILE A 884 36.17 28.87 6.68
N ILE A 885 35.14 29.73 6.72
CA ILE A 885 33.94 29.58 5.89
C ILE A 885 34.33 29.84 4.45
N GLY A 886 34.24 28.79 3.62
CA GLY A 886 34.69 28.82 2.24
C GLY A 886 33.70 28.19 1.28
N VAL A 887 34.20 27.75 0.13
CA VAL A 887 33.39 27.20 -0.97
C VAL A 887 32.60 25.95 -0.59
N ILE A 888 33.08 25.17 0.37
CA ILE A 888 32.39 23.95 0.85
C ILE A 888 31.13 24.35 1.63
N GLN A 889 31.25 25.22 2.63
CA GLN A 889 30.11 25.74 3.39
C GLN A 889 29.12 26.46 2.48
N ASN A 890 29.63 27.28 1.55
CA ASN A 890 28.77 27.94 0.58
C ASN A 890 28.01 26.94 -0.31
N GLY A 891 28.65 25.83 -0.70
CA GLY A 891 27.99 24.75 -1.42
C GLY A 891 26.86 24.09 -0.62
N ILE A 892 27.04 23.90 0.68
CA ILE A 892 26.00 23.40 1.60
C ILE A 892 24.84 24.41 1.70
N MET A 893 25.13 25.70 1.88
CA MET A 893 24.09 26.74 1.95
C MET A 893 23.26 26.77 0.66
N ASN A 894 23.89 26.81 -0.51
CA ASN A 894 23.18 26.83 -1.79
C ASN A 894 22.35 25.57 -2.06
N ARG A 895 22.66 24.46 -1.38
CA ARG A 895 21.91 23.20 -1.50
C ARG A 895 20.54 23.27 -0.82
N PHE A 896 20.45 23.94 0.32
CA PHE A 896 19.26 23.93 1.19
C PHE A 896 18.53 25.28 1.24
N ILE A 897 19.04 26.31 0.56
CA ILE A 897 18.39 27.63 0.55
C ILE A 897 16.93 27.52 0.13
N TYR A 898 16.06 28.15 0.91
CA TYR A 898 14.60 28.10 0.78
C TYR A 898 13.96 26.74 1.00
N LEU A 899 14.71 25.65 1.26
CA LEU A 899 14.12 24.33 1.45
C LEU A 899 13.43 24.29 2.81
N ASN A 900 12.17 23.88 2.81
CA ASN A 900 11.52 23.43 4.02
C ASN A 900 11.54 21.89 4.05
N TRP A 901 12.31 21.32 4.97
CA TRP A 901 12.46 19.86 5.10
C TRP A 901 11.13 19.12 5.36
N LEU A 902 10.16 19.81 5.96
CA LEU A 902 8.82 19.32 6.31
C LEU A 902 7.73 19.94 5.43
N SER A 903 8.08 20.54 4.29
CA SER A 903 7.10 21.20 3.41
C SER A 903 5.91 20.28 3.11
N PRO A 904 4.67 20.79 3.11
CA PRO A 904 4.26 22.20 3.30
C PRO A 904 4.07 22.64 4.77
N PHE A 905 4.47 21.81 5.74
CA PHE A 905 4.22 22.04 7.16
C PHE A 905 5.27 22.93 7.81
N ASN A 906 4.87 23.66 8.86
CA ASN A 906 5.76 24.51 9.64
C ASN A 906 6.18 23.81 10.96
N THR A 907 7.47 23.84 11.26
CA THR A 907 8.07 23.27 12.49
C THR A 907 7.55 23.90 13.78
N SER A 908 7.06 25.14 13.74
CA SER A 908 6.59 25.88 14.93
C SER A 908 5.14 25.61 15.34
N THR A 909 4.34 24.96 14.49
CA THR A 909 2.89 24.81 14.69
C THR A 909 2.44 23.37 14.97
N ASN A 910 3.37 22.40 15.12
CA ASN A 910 3.08 20.97 15.35
C ASN A 910 1.98 20.42 14.43
N GLN A 911 2.03 20.74 13.13
CA GLN A 911 1.00 20.35 12.16
C GLN A 911 1.05 18.87 11.77
N LEU A 912 2.21 18.24 11.92
CA LEU A 912 2.40 16.81 11.66
C LEU A 912 2.17 16.01 12.94
N THR A 913 1.23 15.07 12.86
CA THR A 913 0.92 14.16 13.97
C THR A 913 2.11 13.24 14.27
N ASN A 914 2.46 13.11 15.55
CA ASN A 914 3.45 12.14 16.05
C ASN A 914 4.86 12.26 15.41
N LEU A 915 5.22 13.45 14.92
CA LEU A 915 6.58 13.79 14.53
C LEU A 915 7.45 13.96 15.80
N VAL A 916 8.69 13.47 15.76
CA VAL A 916 9.70 13.76 16.81
C VAL A 916 9.87 15.28 16.92
N THR A 917 10.16 15.79 18.12
CA THR A 917 10.52 17.20 18.29
C THR A 917 11.63 17.59 17.31
N PHE A 918 11.33 18.55 16.42
CA PHE A 918 12.27 19.01 15.42
C PHE A 918 12.98 20.28 15.91
N PRO A 919 14.33 20.36 15.85
CA PRO A 919 15.27 19.34 15.36
C PRO A 919 15.47 18.16 16.34
N PRO A 920 15.76 16.94 15.83
CA PRO A 920 15.92 15.74 16.66
C PRO A 920 17.21 15.77 17.48
N ALA A 921 17.13 15.40 18.76
CA ALA A 921 18.27 15.46 19.69
C ALA A 921 19.47 14.59 19.28
N VAL A 922 19.22 13.47 18.62
CA VAL A 922 20.23 12.50 18.17
C VAL A 922 19.83 11.97 16.80
N LEU A 923 20.81 11.86 15.91
CA LEU A 923 20.68 11.25 14.59
C LEU A 923 21.68 10.11 14.45
N TYR A 924 21.20 8.96 14.00
CA TYR A 924 22.02 7.77 13.80
C TYR A 924 22.24 7.52 12.31
N GLU A 925 23.46 7.26 11.89
CA GLU A 925 23.79 6.97 10.51
C GLU A 925 24.73 5.76 10.45
N GLY A 926 24.17 4.57 10.71
CA GLY A 926 24.92 3.33 10.81
C GLY A 926 25.78 3.36 12.07
N GLN A 927 27.10 3.29 11.90
CA GLN A 927 28.05 3.41 13.02
C GLN A 927 28.23 4.85 13.55
N TYR A 928 27.71 5.86 12.85
CA TYR A 928 27.88 7.27 13.21
C TYR A 928 26.72 7.78 14.06
N THR A 929 27.02 8.60 15.07
CA THR A 929 26.01 9.24 15.95
C THR A 929 26.23 10.75 16.04
N MET A 930 25.27 11.53 15.55
CA MET A 930 25.30 13.00 15.57
C MET A 930 24.37 13.53 16.66
N ARG A 931 24.79 14.56 17.40
CA ARG A 931 24.03 15.11 18.54
C ARG A 931 23.72 16.59 18.36
N SER A 932 22.62 17.06 18.91
CA SER A 932 22.26 18.48 18.89
C SER A 932 23.04 19.30 19.94
N SER A 933 23.08 20.62 19.73
CA SER A 933 23.67 21.64 20.58
C SER A 933 23.07 21.70 21.98
N SER A 934 21.76 21.41 22.10
CA SER A 934 21.03 21.31 23.37
C SER A 934 21.52 20.18 24.29
N ASN A 935 22.29 19.23 23.77
CA ASN A 935 22.96 18.16 24.54
C ASN A 935 24.48 18.38 24.71
N GLY A 936 24.93 19.61 24.48
CA GLY A 936 26.31 20.04 24.68
C GLY A 936 27.19 19.77 23.47
N CYS A 937 27.36 20.79 22.63
CA CYS A 937 28.46 20.92 21.66
C CYS A 937 29.82 21.04 22.38
N THR A 938 30.19 20.02 23.15
CA THR A 938 31.47 19.96 23.87
C THR A 938 32.64 19.58 22.96
N SER A 939 32.34 19.10 21.74
CA SER A 939 33.31 18.70 20.72
C SER A 939 32.72 18.93 19.32
N ALA A 940 33.58 19.37 18.39
CA ALA A 940 33.22 19.48 16.97
C ALA A 940 32.81 18.11 16.41
N TYR A 941 32.01 18.09 15.35
CA TYR A 941 31.87 16.87 14.55
C TYR A 941 33.27 16.50 14.04
N THR A 942 33.76 15.34 14.46
CA THR A 942 35.08 14.83 14.06
C THR A 942 34.91 13.56 13.24
N SER A 943 35.95 13.19 12.50
CA SER A 943 36.01 11.91 11.78
C SER A 943 35.91 10.67 12.69
N SER A 944 35.94 10.81 14.03
CA SER A 944 35.74 9.69 14.97
C SER A 944 34.28 9.28 15.12
N GLY A 945 33.35 9.97 14.46
CA GLY A 945 31.97 9.54 14.30
C GLY A 945 31.00 9.88 15.43
N ILE A 946 31.42 10.75 16.35
CA ILE A 946 30.58 11.33 17.40
C ILE A 946 30.86 12.83 17.44
N GLY A 947 29.82 13.67 17.44
CA GLY A 947 29.96 15.11 17.62
C GLY A 947 28.66 15.88 17.41
N GLY A 948 28.72 17.19 17.67
CA GLY A 948 27.58 18.08 17.51
C GLY A 948 27.34 18.48 16.05
N TYR A 949 26.09 18.50 15.58
CA TYR A 949 25.80 18.86 14.18
C TYR A 949 25.40 20.32 13.97
N ASP A 950 24.79 20.99 14.95
CA ASP A 950 24.29 22.37 14.93
C ASP A 950 25.00 23.26 15.97
N CYS A 951 26.33 23.10 16.07
CA CYS A 951 27.23 23.98 16.81
C CYS A 951 27.63 25.18 15.94
#